data_AF-A0A523RNK2-F1
#
_entry.id   AF-A0A523RNK2-F1
#
_cell.length_a   1.000
_cell.length_b   1.000
_cell.length_c   1.000
_cell.angle_alpha   90.00
_cell.angle_beta   90.00
_cell.angle_gamma   90.00
#
_symmetry.space_group_name_H-M   'P 1'
#
loop_
_entity.id
_entity.type
_entity.pdbx_description
1 polymer ?
#
loop_
_entity_poly.entity_id
_entity_poly.type
_entity_poly.pdbx_seq_one_letter_code
_entity_poly.pdbx_strand_id
1 'polypeptide(L)'
;MVVSLLLIFPLSQPLLKFNAKEAITTISTPHESSPQFIKSYSVHEPIIITSDSDFETQGWPGAGTEGTPYVLENLNISAPVIGIQIANTTKHFVIRNCWFSTGGTYWGEGSITLTNVISARIEDNHFAKGYFAICVFDSSGSSITGNTISTSVLGLLANNLNSTIFANNVQISDEIRYPVRIQGSNKVVLRNNTFSSKSNEVVRLTLSIDCVIEDNDLRNLGDVFDSILEIRGGSNNLVTNNTLYGGWQSIRVRSNDVTISDNVITPFFSGIDLQSSNRSIIESNTITGFEGTGIGIESRGRGEDSLIRGNEIHNFETGIQLQGVIRNVVSDNYVYDCVTGLGLEEAPRLEDAEGAPVECVIANNTFVDGGLVFALYYPSDFEHEIQGNTINGGLLGYFFNLSSQTIDGRNYGQIILVSCTDVLIENGELREISLIFSDGCEVRNVSISQSMRGIYILQSTNCLLSNIESMNNGIGVFIEQSDSCFVYRSRIHGNHYGIYIHNSLSSIVYGSEIYQNKNGLFLIGAHSSTIESNSIHTNSLGGIFLFRTNDTLVGNNDIIHNVDYGIYINGQSSGNSIVFNRFGWNYVNAMCLGIENIWNYEYGLGNSWSDYSNTTTYVIDEDDEDRFPSLLGDGPGISQPIEQTNSTVNDLLSLTPLQYAIASVMIGCVLVMVIANLIWRKILK
;
A
#
# COMPACT_ATOMS: atom_id res chain seq x y z
N MET A 1 6.00 11.22 23.93
CA MET A 1 4.61 11.19 23.40
C MET A 1 4.43 12.39 22.49
N VAL A 2 4.91 12.26 21.26
CA VAL A 2 4.74 13.25 20.18
C VAL A 2 4.22 12.43 19.02
N VAL A 3 3.05 12.82 18.51
CA VAL A 3 2.41 12.21 17.35
C VAL A 3 3.35 12.37 16.17
N SER A 4 3.96 11.26 15.74
CA SER A 4 4.61 11.17 14.44
C SER A 4 3.52 11.32 13.38
N LEU A 5 3.26 12.55 12.93
CA LEU A 5 2.59 12.75 11.67
C LEU A 5 3.52 12.18 10.60
N LEU A 6 3.24 10.96 10.16
CA LEU A 6 3.59 10.48 8.83
C LEU A 6 3.01 11.49 7.83
N LEU A 7 3.81 12.48 7.46
CA LEU A 7 3.53 13.32 6.32
C LEU A 7 3.79 12.46 5.07
N ILE A 8 2.80 11.65 4.72
CA ILE A 8 2.64 11.15 3.37
C ILE A 8 2.26 12.36 2.52
N PHE A 9 3.26 13.08 2.01
CA PHE A 9 3.02 13.98 0.89
C PHE A 9 2.98 13.13 -0.37
N PRO A 10 1.99 13.33 -1.25
CA PRO A 10 1.95 12.64 -2.53
C PRO A 10 3.16 13.11 -3.34
N LEU A 11 4.11 12.21 -3.58
CA LEU A 11 5.07 12.38 -4.66
C LEU A 11 4.26 12.38 -5.96
N SER A 12 4.01 13.56 -6.51
CA SER A 12 3.48 13.70 -7.86
C SER A 12 4.47 13.06 -8.83
N GLN A 13 4.22 11.81 -9.21
CA GLN A 13 4.84 11.17 -10.35
C GLN A 13 4.50 11.99 -11.61
N PRO A 14 5.42 12.09 -12.59
CA PRO A 14 5.03 12.56 -13.91
C PRO A 14 3.96 11.61 -14.44
N LEU A 15 2.79 12.16 -14.77
CA LEU A 15 1.74 11.49 -15.51
C LEU A 15 2.32 10.87 -16.79
N LEU A 16 2.74 9.61 -16.73
CA LEU A 16 2.67 8.71 -17.87
C LEU A 16 1.19 8.53 -18.13
N LYS A 17 0.64 9.40 -19.00
CA LYS A 17 -0.66 9.21 -19.62
C LYS A 17 -0.60 7.91 -20.42
N PHE A 18 -0.88 6.79 -19.75
CA PHE A 18 -1.33 5.60 -20.44
C PHE A 18 -2.72 5.91 -20.98
N ASN A 19 -2.81 6.05 -22.30
CA ASN A 19 -4.08 6.08 -23.01
C ASN A 19 -4.78 4.74 -22.74
N ALA A 20 -5.72 4.72 -21.80
CA ALA A 20 -6.67 3.63 -21.57
C ALA A 20 -7.69 3.55 -22.73
N LYS A 21 -7.20 3.38 -23.97
CA LYS A 21 -8.06 3.32 -25.16
C LYS A 21 -7.75 2.20 -26.14
N GLU A 22 -6.87 1.26 -25.82
CA GLU A 22 -6.60 0.10 -26.68
C GLU A 22 -6.57 -1.21 -25.89
N ALA A 23 -7.71 -1.56 -25.30
CA ALA A 23 -8.10 -2.94 -25.01
C ALA A 23 -9.63 -3.08 -25.03
N ILE A 24 -10.29 -2.43 -26.00
CA ILE A 24 -11.66 -2.79 -26.38
C ILE A 24 -11.52 -3.67 -27.60
N THR A 25 -11.22 -4.94 -27.37
CA THR A 25 -11.52 -5.97 -28.36
C THR A 25 -13.03 -5.95 -28.55
N THR A 26 -13.45 -5.41 -29.69
CA THR A 26 -14.81 -5.44 -30.19
C THR A 26 -15.33 -6.88 -30.14
N ILE A 27 -16.12 -7.21 -29.12
CA ILE A 27 -17.02 -8.35 -29.20
C ILE A 27 -18.13 -7.91 -30.16
N SER A 28 -17.94 -8.29 -31.42
CA SER A 28 -18.98 -8.28 -32.43
C SER A 28 -20.23 -8.94 -31.85
N THR A 29 -21.33 -8.22 -31.79
CA THR A 29 -22.64 -8.80 -31.55
C THR A 29 -22.94 -9.78 -32.70
N PRO A 30 -23.11 -11.09 -32.47
CA PRO A 30 -23.79 -11.92 -33.43
C PRO A 30 -25.28 -11.60 -33.26
N HIS A 31 -25.75 -10.56 -33.95
CA HIS A 31 -27.16 -10.42 -34.24
C HIS A 31 -27.52 -11.43 -35.33
N GLU A 32 -27.44 -12.73 -35.02
CA GLU A 32 -28.09 -13.75 -35.82
C GLU A 32 -29.57 -13.78 -35.43
N SER A 33 -30.36 -13.15 -36.30
CA SER A 33 -31.80 -13.29 -36.41
C SER A 33 -32.17 -14.76 -36.64
N SER A 34 -32.25 -15.53 -35.57
CA SER A 34 -33.08 -16.72 -35.50
C SER A 34 -34.55 -16.28 -35.37
N PRO A 35 -35.52 -17.04 -35.90
CA PRO A 35 -36.92 -16.65 -35.78
C PRO A 35 -37.31 -16.67 -34.30
N GLN A 36 -37.47 -15.48 -33.70
CA GLN A 36 -38.06 -15.35 -32.37
C GLN A 36 -39.48 -15.90 -32.44
N PHE A 37 -39.66 -17.13 -31.96
CA PHE A 37 -40.96 -17.57 -31.49
C PHE A 37 -41.42 -16.54 -30.46
N ILE A 38 -42.42 -15.73 -30.80
CA ILE A 38 -43.09 -14.86 -29.85
C ILE A 38 -43.67 -15.80 -28.79
N LYS A 39 -43.05 -15.87 -27.61
CA LYS A 39 -43.60 -16.60 -26.46
C LYS A 39 -44.97 -16.00 -26.17
N SER A 40 -46.04 -16.75 -26.43
CA SER A 40 -47.40 -16.33 -26.10
C SER A 40 -47.70 -16.72 -24.66
N TYR A 41 -47.82 -15.74 -23.78
CA TYR A 41 -48.23 -15.93 -22.39
C TYR A 41 -49.74 -15.75 -22.23
N SER A 42 -50.39 -16.59 -21.41
CA SER A 42 -51.78 -16.39 -21.00
C SER A 42 -51.87 -15.40 -19.85
N VAL A 43 -52.66 -14.34 -20.00
CA VAL A 43 -52.88 -13.34 -18.94
C VAL A 43 -53.56 -14.00 -17.73
N HIS A 44 -53.06 -13.71 -16.52
CA HIS A 44 -53.60 -14.22 -15.27
C HIS A 44 -53.56 -13.13 -14.18
N GLU A 45 -54.59 -13.09 -13.33
CA GLU A 45 -54.62 -12.25 -12.13
C GLU A 45 -53.56 -12.71 -11.10
N PRO A 46 -53.24 -11.92 -10.07
CA PRO A 46 -52.38 -12.38 -8.98
C PRO A 46 -52.83 -13.71 -8.35
N ILE A 47 -51.87 -14.55 -7.98
CA ILE A 47 -52.10 -15.87 -7.40
C ILE A 47 -51.68 -15.86 -5.93
N ILE A 48 -52.56 -16.32 -5.04
CA ILE A 48 -52.29 -16.44 -3.62
C ILE A 48 -52.59 -17.87 -3.21
N ILE A 49 -51.63 -18.55 -2.60
CA ILE A 49 -51.74 -19.91 -2.08
C ILE A 49 -51.24 -19.91 -0.64
N THR A 50 -52.12 -20.13 0.32
CA THR A 50 -51.74 -20.01 1.76
C THR A 50 -51.61 -21.35 2.49
N SER A 51 -51.91 -22.46 1.82
CA SER A 51 -51.80 -23.82 2.37
C SER A 51 -51.87 -24.89 1.27
N ASP A 52 -51.59 -26.15 1.64
CA ASP A 52 -51.80 -27.32 0.76
C ASP A 52 -53.23 -27.42 0.21
N SER A 53 -54.24 -27.08 1.04
CA SER A 53 -55.66 -27.12 0.65
C SER A 53 -56.01 -26.07 -0.41
N ASP A 54 -55.30 -24.95 -0.43
CA ASP A 54 -55.55 -23.85 -1.36
C ASP A 54 -55.10 -24.25 -2.78
N PHE A 55 -53.93 -24.91 -2.87
CA PHE A 55 -53.46 -25.56 -4.10
C PHE A 55 -54.49 -26.54 -4.69
N GLU A 56 -55.04 -27.41 -3.84
CA GLU A 56 -56.05 -28.40 -4.26
C GLU A 56 -57.35 -27.73 -4.74
N THR A 57 -57.78 -26.68 -4.03
CA THR A 57 -59.03 -25.96 -4.34
C THR A 57 -58.92 -25.16 -5.64
N GLN A 58 -57.73 -24.62 -5.94
CA GLN A 58 -57.48 -23.87 -7.17
C GLN A 58 -57.28 -24.75 -8.40
N GLY A 59 -57.04 -26.06 -8.24
CA GLY A 59 -57.06 -27.03 -9.33
C GLY A 59 -55.88 -26.93 -10.31
N TRP A 60 -54.70 -26.51 -9.83
CA TRP A 60 -53.49 -26.41 -10.67
C TRP A 60 -53.06 -27.77 -11.24
N PRO A 61 -52.52 -27.83 -12.48
CA PRO A 61 -52.08 -29.08 -13.12
C PRO A 61 -50.78 -29.62 -12.49
N GLY A 62 -50.45 -30.90 -12.68
CA GLY A 62 -49.43 -31.57 -11.88
C GLY A 62 -48.28 -32.27 -12.63
N ALA A 63 -47.04 -31.96 -12.21
CA ALA A 63 -45.79 -32.75 -12.23
C ALA A 63 -44.57 -31.91 -11.76
N GLY A 64 -44.77 -30.91 -10.89
CA GLY A 64 -43.70 -30.23 -10.18
C GLY A 64 -43.16 -31.05 -9.01
N THR A 65 -42.74 -32.29 -9.27
CA THR A 65 -42.65 -33.49 -8.39
C THR A 65 -42.03 -33.32 -7.00
N GLU A 66 -42.56 -33.98 -5.94
CA GLU A 66 -42.42 -35.45 -5.77
C GLU A 66 -43.47 -36.43 -6.33
N GLY A 67 -44.73 -36.11 -6.63
CA GLY A 67 -45.54 -37.11 -7.39
C GLY A 67 -47.04 -36.88 -7.56
N THR A 68 -47.58 -35.67 -7.59
CA THR A 68 -47.80 -34.98 -8.88
C THR A 68 -48.20 -33.53 -8.57
N PRO A 69 -47.26 -32.76 -8.04
CA PRO A 69 -47.42 -31.45 -7.43
C PRO A 69 -47.49 -30.38 -8.51
N TYR A 70 -47.69 -29.13 -8.15
CA TYR A 70 -48.34 -28.22 -9.09
C TYR A 70 -47.37 -27.56 -10.08
N VAL A 71 -47.86 -27.21 -11.27
CA VAL A 71 -47.12 -26.43 -12.29
C VAL A 71 -47.91 -25.16 -12.61
N LEU A 72 -47.26 -24.02 -12.41
CA LEU A 72 -47.72 -22.70 -12.83
C LEU A 72 -46.83 -22.27 -14.00
N GLU A 73 -47.35 -22.27 -15.22
CA GLU A 73 -46.53 -22.03 -16.40
C GLU A 73 -47.19 -21.20 -17.49
N ASN A 74 -46.36 -20.54 -18.31
CA ASN A 74 -46.79 -19.76 -19.48
C ASN A 74 -47.72 -18.58 -19.14
N LEU A 75 -47.63 -18.03 -17.92
CA LEU A 75 -48.51 -16.96 -17.45
C LEU A 75 -47.92 -15.57 -17.69
N ASN A 76 -48.77 -14.58 -17.95
CA ASN A 76 -48.46 -13.15 -17.86
C ASN A 76 -49.21 -12.56 -16.67
N ILE A 77 -48.46 -12.18 -15.63
CA ILE A 77 -49.01 -11.56 -14.43
C ILE A 77 -48.57 -10.10 -14.38
N SER A 78 -49.50 -9.23 -14.75
CA SER A 78 -49.35 -7.77 -14.75
C SER A 78 -50.25 -7.17 -13.67
N ALA A 79 -49.67 -6.74 -12.54
CA ALA A 79 -50.46 -6.32 -11.38
C ALA A 79 -49.83 -5.11 -10.67
N PRO A 80 -50.62 -4.23 -10.02
CA PRO A 80 -50.10 -3.16 -9.17
C PRO A 80 -49.60 -3.67 -7.80
N VAL A 81 -49.72 -4.97 -7.53
CA VAL A 81 -49.37 -5.65 -6.27
C VAL A 81 -48.43 -6.82 -6.55
N ILE A 82 -48.21 -7.69 -5.56
CA ILE A 82 -47.49 -8.98 -5.70
C ILE A 82 -48.11 -9.84 -6.80
N GLY A 83 -47.29 -10.56 -7.57
CA GLY A 83 -47.76 -11.43 -8.64
C GLY A 83 -48.20 -12.81 -8.13
N ILE A 84 -47.27 -13.55 -7.51
CA ILE A 84 -47.53 -14.86 -6.91
C ILE A 84 -47.07 -14.86 -5.46
N GLN A 85 -47.96 -15.27 -4.54
CA GLN A 85 -47.64 -15.50 -3.15
C GLN A 85 -47.98 -16.95 -2.78
N ILE A 86 -47.00 -17.71 -2.29
CA ILE A 86 -47.20 -19.10 -1.85
C ILE A 86 -46.63 -19.25 -0.43
N ALA A 87 -47.44 -19.76 0.49
CA ALA A 87 -47.05 -19.93 1.88
C ALA A 87 -47.54 -21.24 2.49
N ASN A 88 -46.81 -21.72 3.50
CA ASN A 88 -47.18 -22.83 4.40
C ASN A 88 -47.61 -24.10 3.65
N THR A 89 -46.78 -24.54 2.72
CA THR A 89 -47.07 -25.73 1.91
C THR A 89 -45.92 -26.71 1.91
N THR A 90 -46.27 -28.00 1.98
CA THR A 90 -45.35 -29.12 1.82
C THR A 90 -45.38 -29.70 0.42
N LYS A 91 -46.33 -29.25 -0.41
CA LYS A 91 -46.44 -29.66 -1.80
C LYS A 91 -45.28 -29.02 -2.57
N HIS A 92 -44.64 -29.83 -3.40
CA HIS A 92 -43.69 -29.29 -4.36
C HIS A 92 -44.47 -28.49 -5.43
N PHE A 93 -43.77 -27.60 -6.12
CA PHE A 93 -44.36 -26.90 -7.25
C PHE A 93 -43.28 -26.31 -8.14
N VAL A 94 -43.65 -26.07 -9.39
CA VAL A 94 -42.80 -25.39 -10.38
C VAL A 94 -43.53 -24.13 -10.85
N ILE A 95 -42.87 -22.98 -10.77
CA ILE A 95 -43.27 -21.75 -11.46
C ILE A 95 -42.30 -21.58 -12.62
N ARG A 96 -42.77 -21.72 -13.86
CA ARG A 96 -41.86 -21.66 -15.01
C ARG A 96 -42.38 -20.93 -16.23
N ASN A 97 -41.46 -20.33 -16.98
CA ASN A 97 -41.80 -19.64 -18.22
C ASN A 97 -42.95 -18.64 -18.04
N CYS A 98 -42.96 -17.90 -16.93
CA CYS A 98 -43.93 -16.83 -16.68
C CYS A 98 -43.29 -15.45 -16.90
N TRP A 99 -44.11 -14.47 -17.24
CA TRP A 99 -43.75 -13.07 -17.41
C TRP A 99 -44.39 -12.22 -16.31
N PHE A 100 -43.58 -11.40 -15.62
CA PHE A 100 -44.02 -10.59 -14.49
C PHE A 100 -43.79 -9.10 -14.74
N SER A 101 -44.82 -8.30 -14.48
CA SER A 101 -44.74 -6.85 -14.32
C SER A 101 -45.58 -6.43 -13.11
N THR A 102 -44.95 -6.30 -11.95
CA THR A 102 -45.64 -6.12 -10.66
C THR A 102 -45.38 -4.73 -10.05
N GLY A 103 -46.20 -4.35 -9.06
CA GLY A 103 -46.16 -3.03 -8.42
C GLY A 103 -45.97 -3.03 -6.89
N GLY A 104 -45.76 -4.19 -6.26
CA GLY A 104 -45.48 -4.27 -4.82
C GLY A 104 -44.19 -3.52 -4.45
N THR A 105 -44.22 -2.72 -3.38
CA THR A 105 -43.09 -1.85 -2.98
C THR A 105 -42.58 -2.09 -1.56
N TYR A 106 -43.28 -2.87 -0.72
CA TYR A 106 -42.86 -3.12 0.65
C TYR A 106 -41.77 -4.18 0.73
N TRP A 107 -40.75 -3.96 1.56
CA TRP A 107 -39.62 -4.89 1.74
C TRP A 107 -40.09 -6.33 1.95
N GLY A 108 -39.64 -7.24 1.08
CA GLY A 108 -40.02 -8.66 1.11
C GLY A 108 -41.22 -9.05 0.23
N GLU A 109 -41.86 -8.10 -0.44
CA GLU A 109 -42.95 -8.35 -1.41
C GLU A 109 -42.42 -8.53 -2.84
N GLY A 110 -41.82 -9.69 -3.11
CA GLY A 110 -41.36 -10.11 -4.43
C GLY A 110 -42.50 -10.29 -5.43
N SER A 111 -42.22 -10.14 -6.72
CA SER A 111 -43.13 -10.57 -7.80
C SER A 111 -43.55 -12.04 -7.61
N ILE A 112 -42.61 -12.87 -7.14
CA ILE A 112 -42.89 -14.15 -6.50
C ILE A 112 -42.42 -14.05 -5.04
N THR A 113 -43.32 -14.37 -4.11
CA THR A 113 -43.02 -14.43 -2.67
C THR A 113 -43.35 -15.81 -2.13
N LEU A 114 -42.36 -16.49 -1.55
CA LEU A 114 -42.47 -17.82 -0.96
C LEU A 114 -42.19 -17.76 0.55
N THR A 115 -43.01 -18.39 1.38
CA THR A 115 -42.81 -18.43 2.84
C THR A 115 -43.12 -19.81 3.41
N ASN A 116 -42.19 -20.41 4.15
CA ASN A 116 -42.39 -21.73 4.75
C ASN A 116 -42.82 -22.78 3.71
N VAL A 117 -42.00 -22.92 2.66
CA VAL A 117 -42.21 -23.89 1.57
C VAL A 117 -41.06 -24.89 1.48
N ILE A 118 -41.32 -26.03 0.86
CA ILE A 118 -40.34 -27.11 0.65
C ILE A 118 -40.25 -27.41 -0.85
N SER A 119 -39.02 -27.47 -1.37
CA SER A 119 -38.71 -27.94 -2.73
C SER A 119 -39.41 -27.16 -3.85
N ALA A 120 -39.49 -25.84 -3.72
CA ALA A 120 -40.01 -24.97 -4.78
C ALA A 120 -39.02 -24.87 -5.95
N ARG A 121 -39.53 -24.86 -7.18
CA ARG A 121 -38.74 -24.65 -8.40
C ARG A 121 -39.23 -23.39 -9.12
N ILE A 122 -38.35 -22.41 -9.31
CA ILE A 122 -38.65 -21.17 -10.06
C ILE A 122 -37.73 -21.12 -11.28
N GLU A 123 -38.25 -21.41 -12.46
CA GLU A 123 -37.44 -21.75 -13.65
C GLU A 123 -37.79 -20.88 -14.87
N ASP A 124 -36.79 -20.33 -15.55
CA ASP A 124 -36.95 -19.69 -16.87
C ASP A 124 -38.03 -18.57 -16.91
N ASN A 125 -38.23 -17.86 -15.79
CA ASN A 125 -39.18 -16.76 -15.71
C ASN A 125 -38.53 -15.43 -16.15
N HIS A 126 -39.37 -14.49 -16.57
CA HIS A 126 -38.97 -13.15 -16.99
C HIS A 126 -39.63 -12.08 -16.12
N PHE A 127 -38.83 -11.41 -15.30
CA PHE A 127 -39.26 -10.31 -14.44
C PHE A 127 -38.98 -8.98 -15.16
N ALA A 128 -39.93 -8.53 -15.99
CA ALA A 128 -39.78 -7.34 -16.83
C ALA A 128 -39.83 -6.04 -16.02
N LYS A 129 -40.61 -6.01 -14.94
CA LYS A 129 -40.76 -4.86 -14.06
C LYS A 129 -41.20 -5.29 -12.66
N GLY A 130 -40.73 -4.58 -11.66
CA GLY A 130 -41.12 -4.75 -10.27
C GLY A 130 -40.11 -4.12 -9.34
N TYR A 131 -40.48 -3.94 -8.07
CA TYR A 131 -39.53 -3.48 -7.06
C TYR A 131 -38.58 -4.63 -6.67
N PHE A 132 -39.14 -5.82 -6.46
CA PHE A 132 -38.44 -7.05 -6.11
C PHE A 132 -38.87 -8.21 -7.04
N ALA A 133 -37.93 -9.05 -7.49
CA ALA A 133 -38.28 -10.19 -8.35
C ALA A 133 -38.70 -11.39 -7.51
N ILE A 134 -37.79 -11.95 -6.70
CA ILE A 134 -38.04 -13.18 -5.95
C ILE A 134 -37.67 -12.98 -4.48
N CYS A 135 -38.62 -13.29 -3.59
CA CYS A 135 -38.38 -13.32 -2.15
C CYS A 135 -38.76 -14.70 -1.58
N VAL A 136 -37.86 -15.31 -0.81
CA VAL A 136 -38.04 -16.63 -0.21
C VAL A 136 -37.67 -16.55 1.27
N PHE A 137 -38.59 -17.02 2.13
CA PHE A 137 -38.48 -16.96 3.59
C PHE A 137 -38.70 -18.33 4.22
N ASP A 138 -37.89 -18.69 5.21
CA ASP A 138 -38.08 -19.86 6.08
C ASP A 138 -38.33 -21.16 5.30
N SER A 139 -37.62 -21.36 4.19
CA SER A 139 -37.90 -22.41 3.21
C SER A 139 -36.68 -23.29 2.96
N SER A 140 -36.91 -24.49 2.41
CA SER A 140 -35.83 -25.45 2.18
C SER A 140 -35.91 -26.19 0.86
N GLY A 141 -34.76 -26.68 0.37
CA GLY A 141 -34.68 -27.56 -0.80
C GLY A 141 -35.07 -26.91 -2.12
N SER A 142 -35.21 -25.58 -2.16
CA SER A 142 -35.72 -24.87 -3.34
C SER A 142 -34.64 -24.63 -4.38
N SER A 143 -35.03 -24.43 -5.63
CA SER A 143 -34.14 -24.05 -6.73
C SER A 143 -34.74 -22.92 -7.55
N ILE A 144 -33.92 -21.91 -7.84
CA ILE A 144 -34.28 -20.73 -8.59
C ILE A 144 -33.27 -20.63 -9.74
N THR A 145 -33.72 -20.98 -10.95
CA THR A 145 -32.81 -21.21 -12.07
C THR A 145 -33.25 -20.59 -13.39
N GLY A 146 -32.30 -20.12 -14.21
CA GLY A 146 -32.58 -19.67 -15.58
C GLY A 146 -33.43 -18.40 -15.67
N ASN A 147 -33.62 -17.65 -14.58
CA ASN A 147 -34.52 -16.50 -14.59
C ASN A 147 -33.83 -15.25 -15.14
N THR A 148 -34.60 -14.41 -15.85
CA THR A 148 -34.15 -13.10 -16.36
C THR A 148 -34.79 -11.97 -15.55
N ILE A 149 -33.98 -11.05 -15.02
CA ILE A 149 -34.41 -10.10 -13.98
C ILE A 149 -34.14 -8.65 -14.41
N SER A 150 -35.19 -7.81 -14.36
CA SER A 150 -35.15 -6.38 -14.71
C SER A 150 -35.78 -5.45 -13.65
N THR A 151 -35.80 -5.86 -12.39
CA THR A 151 -36.43 -5.10 -11.30
C THR A 151 -35.63 -3.85 -10.91
N SER A 152 -36.18 -3.01 -10.04
CA SER A 152 -35.53 -1.74 -9.66
C SER A 152 -34.78 -1.78 -8.32
N VAL A 153 -35.03 -2.76 -7.44
CA VAL A 153 -34.39 -2.79 -6.12
C VAL A 153 -33.78 -4.14 -5.75
N LEU A 154 -34.54 -5.23 -5.67
CA LEU A 154 -34.00 -6.57 -5.38
C LEU A 154 -34.19 -7.51 -6.57
N GLY A 155 -33.14 -8.23 -6.94
CA GLY A 155 -33.29 -9.43 -7.76
C GLY A 155 -33.75 -10.59 -6.88
N LEU A 156 -32.99 -10.86 -5.82
CA LEU A 156 -33.17 -12.00 -4.96
C LEU A 156 -33.06 -11.65 -3.48
N LEU A 157 -34.05 -12.05 -2.70
CA LEU A 157 -34.01 -12.03 -1.24
C LEU A 157 -34.26 -13.42 -0.68
N ALA A 158 -33.28 -13.94 0.05
CA ALA A 158 -33.29 -15.22 0.71
C ALA A 158 -33.12 -15.01 2.22
N ASN A 159 -34.08 -15.43 3.03
CA ASN A 159 -34.01 -15.32 4.48
C ASN A 159 -34.34 -16.64 5.15
N ASN A 160 -33.48 -17.08 6.08
CA ASN A 160 -33.60 -18.36 6.79
C ASN A 160 -33.80 -19.56 5.85
N LEU A 161 -33.04 -19.61 4.76
CA LEU A 161 -33.12 -20.73 3.81
C LEU A 161 -32.19 -21.87 4.20
N ASN A 162 -32.56 -23.08 3.82
CA ASN A 162 -31.69 -24.24 3.95
C ASN A 162 -31.59 -25.03 2.65
N SER A 163 -30.37 -25.35 2.21
CA SER A 163 -30.13 -26.22 1.05
C SER A 163 -30.84 -25.72 -0.22
N THR A 164 -30.63 -24.45 -0.57
CA THR A 164 -31.30 -23.79 -1.71
C THR A 164 -30.28 -23.38 -2.76
N ILE A 165 -30.62 -23.54 -4.04
CA ILE A 165 -29.74 -23.25 -5.18
C ILE A 165 -30.29 -22.08 -5.98
N PHE A 166 -29.44 -21.09 -6.24
CA PHE A 166 -29.66 -19.96 -7.13
C PHE A 166 -28.67 -20.08 -8.29
N ALA A 167 -29.12 -20.51 -9.47
CA ALA A 167 -28.19 -20.79 -10.56
C ALA A 167 -28.64 -20.33 -11.95
N ASN A 168 -27.70 -19.89 -12.79
CA ASN A 168 -27.99 -19.48 -14.17
C ASN A 168 -28.99 -18.32 -14.28
N ASN A 169 -29.09 -17.46 -13.25
CA ASN A 169 -29.95 -16.28 -13.31
C ASN A 169 -29.18 -15.10 -13.89
N VAL A 170 -29.84 -14.31 -14.73
CA VAL A 170 -29.23 -13.20 -15.47
C VAL A 170 -30.02 -11.93 -15.21
N GLN A 171 -29.33 -10.93 -14.68
CA GLN A 171 -29.83 -9.56 -14.68
C GLN A 171 -29.67 -8.94 -16.08
N ILE A 172 -30.73 -8.29 -16.57
CA ILE A 172 -30.73 -7.61 -17.88
C ILE A 172 -31.03 -6.10 -17.77
N SER A 173 -31.24 -5.60 -16.55
CA SER A 173 -31.39 -4.17 -16.25
C SER A 173 -30.17 -3.67 -15.49
N ASP A 174 -29.80 -2.42 -15.68
CA ASP A 174 -28.74 -1.76 -14.91
C ASP A 174 -29.23 -1.13 -13.59
N GLU A 175 -30.54 -1.21 -13.32
CA GLU A 175 -31.20 -0.47 -12.24
C GLU A 175 -31.26 -1.22 -10.91
N ILE A 176 -30.86 -2.49 -10.84
CA ILE A 176 -31.01 -3.27 -9.61
C ILE A 176 -30.05 -2.76 -8.53
N ARG A 177 -30.63 -2.23 -7.44
CA ARG A 177 -29.86 -1.70 -6.32
C ARG A 177 -29.16 -2.80 -5.51
N TYR A 178 -29.90 -3.84 -5.14
CA TYR A 178 -29.51 -4.95 -4.27
C TYR A 178 -29.72 -6.28 -5.01
N PRO A 179 -28.84 -6.70 -5.93
CA PRO A 179 -29.08 -7.88 -6.76
C PRO A 179 -29.38 -9.15 -5.96
N VAL A 180 -28.55 -9.47 -4.95
CA VAL A 180 -28.76 -10.65 -4.11
C VAL A 180 -28.50 -10.37 -2.63
N ARG A 181 -29.47 -10.73 -1.78
CA ARG A 181 -29.38 -10.65 -0.32
C ARG A 181 -29.76 -11.98 0.31
N ILE A 182 -28.86 -12.51 1.12
CA ILE A 182 -28.99 -13.80 1.80
C ILE A 182 -28.74 -13.58 3.28
N GLN A 183 -29.72 -13.96 4.11
CA GLN A 183 -29.68 -13.72 5.54
C GLN A 183 -30.05 -14.98 6.32
N GLY A 184 -29.34 -15.26 7.40
CA GLY A 184 -29.65 -16.35 8.34
C GLY A 184 -29.73 -17.74 7.69
N SER A 185 -29.10 -17.92 6.53
CA SER A 185 -29.30 -19.10 5.68
C SER A 185 -28.15 -20.11 5.79
N ASN A 186 -28.44 -21.36 5.45
CA ASN A 186 -27.53 -22.48 5.54
C ASN A 186 -27.46 -23.23 4.20
N LYS A 187 -26.27 -23.59 3.73
CA LYS A 187 -26.09 -24.40 2.50
C LYS A 187 -26.78 -23.79 1.29
N VAL A 188 -26.68 -22.46 1.15
CA VAL A 188 -27.16 -21.76 -0.03
C VAL A 188 -26.04 -21.72 -1.06
N VAL A 189 -26.37 -22.09 -2.31
CA VAL A 189 -25.41 -22.08 -3.42
C VAL A 189 -25.83 -21.05 -4.45
N LEU A 190 -24.92 -20.13 -4.78
CA LEU A 190 -25.05 -19.17 -5.87
C LEU A 190 -24.08 -19.58 -6.97
N ARG A 191 -24.60 -20.10 -8.09
CA ARG A 191 -23.76 -20.64 -9.16
C ARG A 191 -24.06 -20.05 -10.53
N ASN A 192 -23.04 -19.65 -11.28
CA ASN A 192 -23.19 -19.27 -12.68
C ASN A 192 -24.26 -18.17 -12.92
N ASN A 193 -24.33 -17.18 -12.04
CA ASN A 193 -25.23 -16.04 -12.19
C ASN A 193 -24.47 -14.82 -12.72
N THR A 194 -25.19 -13.94 -13.41
CA THR A 194 -24.67 -12.64 -13.86
C THR A 194 -25.49 -11.53 -13.22
N PHE A 195 -24.85 -10.75 -12.35
CA PHE A 195 -25.49 -9.66 -11.62
C PHE A 195 -24.63 -8.40 -11.62
N SER A 196 -25.28 -7.24 -11.64
CA SER A 196 -24.61 -5.95 -11.56
C SER A 196 -25.32 -4.96 -10.65
N SER A 197 -24.59 -3.99 -10.09
CA SER A 197 -25.16 -2.86 -9.37
C SER A 197 -24.39 -1.58 -9.66
N LYS A 198 -25.02 -0.42 -9.44
CA LYS A 198 -24.41 0.92 -9.56
C LYS A 198 -24.40 1.70 -8.23
N SER A 199 -24.84 1.09 -7.13
CA SER A 199 -25.05 1.86 -5.90
C SER A 199 -24.93 1.10 -4.58
N ASN A 200 -24.89 -0.24 -4.59
CA ASN A 200 -24.74 -1.07 -3.38
C ASN A 200 -24.10 -2.41 -3.76
N GLU A 201 -23.84 -3.27 -2.76
CA GLU A 201 -23.24 -4.58 -3.04
C GLU A 201 -24.10 -5.47 -3.93
N VAL A 202 -23.43 -6.21 -4.82
CA VAL A 202 -24.07 -7.15 -5.74
C VAL A 202 -24.61 -8.34 -4.95
N VAL A 203 -23.79 -8.91 -4.07
CA VAL A 203 -24.17 -10.02 -3.18
C VAL A 203 -23.81 -9.67 -1.75
N ARG A 204 -24.76 -9.80 -0.83
CA ARG A 204 -24.49 -9.78 0.62
C ARG A 204 -25.00 -11.05 1.30
N LEU A 205 -24.08 -11.72 1.99
CA LEU A 205 -24.33 -12.78 2.95
C LEU A 205 -24.34 -12.17 4.36
N THR A 206 -25.38 -12.44 5.14
CA THR A 206 -25.47 -11.98 6.53
C THR A 206 -25.85 -13.14 7.44
N LEU A 207 -25.06 -13.39 8.49
CA LEU A 207 -25.30 -14.46 9.48
C LEU A 207 -25.58 -15.82 8.84
N SER A 208 -24.96 -16.10 7.69
CA SER A 208 -25.20 -17.31 6.90
C SER A 208 -24.00 -18.24 6.96
N ILE A 209 -24.24 -19.54 6.92
CA ILE A 209 -23.22 -20.58 7.11
C ILE A 209 -23.23 -21.59 5.97
N ASP A 210 -22.10 -22.24 5.73
CA ASP A 210 -21.96 -23.29 4.71
C ASP A 210 -22.42 -22.85 3.30
N CYS A 211 -22.40 -21.56 3.00
CA CYS A 211 -22.86 -21.04 1.71
C CYS A 211 -21.72 -21.03 0.70
N VAL A 212 -22.05 -21.26 -0.56
CA VAL A 212 -21.11 -21.31 -1.69
C VAL A 212 -21.51 -20.26 -2.72
N ILE A 213 -20.56 -19.42 -3.12
CA ILE A 213 -20.69 -18.47 -4.22
C ILE A 213 -19.64 -18.86 -5.25
N GLU A 214 -20.07 -19.43 -6.37
CA GLU A 214 -19.16 -19.95 -7.39
C GLU A 214 -19.56 -19.67 -8.83
N ASP A 215 -18.58 -19.59 -9.73
CA ASP A 215 -18.79 -19.43 -11.17
C ASP A 215 -19.59 -18.16 -11.57
N ASN A 216 -19.71 -17.14 -10.72
CA ASN A 216 -20.53 -15.96 -11.01
C ASN A 216 -19.74 -14.84 -11.70
N ASP A 217 -20.43 -14.05 -12.53
CA ASP A 217 -19.96 -12.75 -13.06
C ASP A 217 -20.68 -11.62 -12.30
N LEU A 218 -19.94 -10.97 -11.39
CA LEU A 218 -20.48 -9.97 -10.46
C LEU A 218 -19.82 -8.61 -10.70
N ARG A 219 -20.62 -7.58 -10.99
CA ARG A 219 -20.09 -6.26 -11.35
C ARG A 219 -20.66 -5.14 -10.51
N ASN A 220 -19.83 -4.35 -9.86
CA ASN A 220 -20.27 -3.11 -9.22
C ASN A 220 -19.68 -1.92 -9.97
N LEU A 221 -20.53 -1.25 -10.74
CA LEU A 221 -20.19 -0.13 -11.62
C LEU A 221 -20.53 1.23 -11.00
N GLY A 222 -20.76 1.26 -9.69
CA GLY A 222 -21.07 2.49 -8.94
C GLY A 222 -19.81 3.17 -8.40
N ASP A 223 -19.91 4.49 -8.20
CA ASP A 223 -18.85 5.31 -7.58
C ASP A 223 -18.96 5.35 -6.04
N VAL A 224 -19.77 4.46 -5.45
CA VAL A 224 -20.04 4.42 -4.00
C VAL A 224 -19.05 3.47 -3.31
N PHE A 225 -18.68 3.74 -2.06
CA PHE A 225 -17.77 2.95 -1.21
C PHE A 225 -18.26 1.51 -0.85
N ASP A 226 -19.10 0.93 -1.70
CA ASP A 226 -19.69 -0.38 -1.53
C ASP A 226 -18.85 -1.45 -2.22
N SER A 227 -18.95 -2.67 -1.69
CA SER A 227 -18.25 -3.81 -2.26
C SER A 227 -19.01 -4.50 -3.37
N ILE A 228 -18.40 -5.44 -4.11
CA ILE A 228 -19.18 -6.35 -4.98
C ILE A 228 -19.82 -7.43 -4.09
N LEU A 229 -18.99 -8.03 -3.24
CA LEU A 229 -19.38 -9.06 -2.30
C LEU A 229 -19.17 -8.57 -0.86
N GLU A 230 -20.16 -8.78 0.00
CA GLU A 230 -19.97 -8.64 1.44
C GLU A 230 -20.43 -9.88 2.21
N ILE A 231 -19.57 -10.38 3.10
CA ILE A 231 -19.89 -11.47 4.03
C ILE A 231 -19.83 -10.92 5.45
N ARG A 232 -20.97 -10.90 6.15
CA ARG A 232 -21.08 -10.32 7.49
C ARG A 232 -21.65 -11.31 8.50
N GLY A 233 -20.81 -11.74 9.45
CA GLY A 233 -21.14 -12.80 10.40
C GLY A 233 -21.39 -14.15 9.70
N GLY A 234 -21.76 -15.16 10.48
CA GLY A 234 -21.74 -16.54 10.00
C GLY A 234 -20.31 -17.07 9.84
N SER A 235 -20.15 -18.22 9.19
CA SER A 235 -18.86 -18.94 9.07
C SER A 235 -18.91 -20.03 8.01
N ASN A 236 -17.74 -20.56 7.62
CA ASN A 236 -17.61 -21.68 6.68
C ASN A 236 -18.23 -21.39 5.31
N ASN A 237 -18.06 -20.16 4.83
CA ASN A 237 -18.56 -19.74 3.52
C ASN A 237 -17.43 -19.81 2.49
N LEU A 238 -17.75 -20.23 1.27
CA LEU A 238 -16.82 -20.39 0.16
C LEU A 238 -17.17 -19.42 -0.97
N VAL A 239 -16.18 -18.67 -1.45
CA VAL A 239 -16.25 -17.80 -2.62
C VAL A 239 -15.21 -18.29 -3.61
N THR A 240 -15.61 -18.97 -4.68
CA THR A 240 -14.65 -19.63 -5.58
C THR A 240 -14.94 -19.44 -7.06
N ASN A 241 -13.91 -19.32 -7.90
CA ASN A 241 -14.06 -19.28 -9.37
C ASN A 241 -15.05 -18.20 -9.88
N ASN A 242 -15.11 -17.04 -9.22
CA ASN A 242 -15.95 -15.93 -9.67
C ASN A 242 -15.11 -14.90 -10.43
N THR A 243 -15.75 -14.18 -11.35
CA THR A 243 -15.22 -12.96 -11.96
C THR A 243 -15.87 -11.75 -11.30
N LEU A 244 -15.06 -10.89 -10.67
CA LEU A 244 -15.50 -9.72 -9.95
C LEU A 244 -14.88 -8.45 -10.56
N TYR A 245 -15.72 -7.51 -11.01
CA TYR A 245 -15.26 -6.26 -11.62
C TYR A 245 -15.89 -5.02 -10.97
N GLY A 246 -15.04 -4.10 -10.51
CA GLY A 246 -15.37 -2.85 -9.88
C GLY A 246 -15.57 -2.92 -8.36
N GLY A 247 -16.39 -2.01 -7.83
CA GLY A 247 -16.57 -1.78 -6.39
C GLY A 247 -15.34 -1.13 -5.74
N TRP A 248 -15.57 -0.37 -4.67
CA TRP A 248 -14.46 0.26 -3.94
C TRP A 248 -13.59 -0.78 -3.23
N GLN A 249 -14.21 -1.74 -2.53
CA GLN A 249 -13.55 -3.01 -2.19
C GLN A 249 -14.23 -4.13 -2.98
N SER A 250 -13.55 -4.97 -3.76
CA SER A 250 -14.29 -6.02 -4.48
C SER A 250 -14.92 -7.03 -3.53
N ILE A 251 -14.16 -7.54 -2.55
CA ILE A 251 -14.67 -8.48 -1.53
C ILE A 251 -14.40 -7.93 -0.14
N ARG A 252 -15.45 -7.82 0.67
CA ARG A 252 -15.34 -7.42 2.07
C ARG A 252 -15.85 -8.52 3.01
N VAL A 253 -15.04 -8.91 3.99
CA VAL A 253 -15.35 -9.99 4.93
C VAL A 253 -15.32 -9.49 6.36
N ARG A 254 -16.38 -9.80 7.10
CA ARG A 254 -16.57 -9.57 8.55
C ARG A 254 -17.10 -10.83 9.20
N SER A 255 -16.42 -11.95 8.94
CA SER A 255 -16.86 -13.32 9.25
C SER A 255 -15.64 -14.23 9.36
N ASN A 256 -15.72 -15.25 10.20
CA ASN A 256 -14.61 -16.19 10.38
C ASN A 256 -14.75 -17.38 9.43
N ASP A 257 -13.65 -18.10 9.23
CA ASP A 257 -13.66 -19.38 8.50
C ASP A 257 -14.19 -19.20 7.07
N VAL A 258 -13.80 -18.11 6.39
CA VAL A 258 -14.18 -17.83 5.00
C VAL A 258 -13.05 -18.27 4.08
N THR A 259 -13.39 -19.01 3.02
CA THR A 259 -12.44 -19.36 1.95
C THR A 259 -12.75 -18.56 0.71
N ILE A 260 -11.76 -17.84 0.18
CA ILE A 260 -11.82 -17.09 -1.08
C ILE A 260 -10.76 -17.69 -2.00
N SER A 261 -11.16 -18.43 -3.02
CA SER A 261 -10.21 -19.12 -3.90
C SER A 261 -10.48 -18.95 -5.39
N ASP A 262 -9.43 -18.96 -6.21
CA ASP A 262 -9.56 -19.08 -7.68
C ASP A 262 -10.40 -17.97 -8.34
N ASN A 263 -10.56 -16.81 -7.69
CA ASN A 263 -11.33 -15.69 -8.24
C ASN A 263 -10.45 -14.78 -9.10
N VAL A 264 -11.06 -14.17 -10.11
CA VAL A 264 -10.46 -13.08 -10.89
C VAL A 264 -11.10 -11.77 -10.44
N ILE A 265 -10.29 -10.88 -9.85
CA ILE A 265 -10.76 -9.68 -9.16
C ILE A 265 -10.09 -8.44 -9.77
N THR A 266 -10.91 -7.48 -10.19
CA THR A 266 -10.45 -6.17 -10.69
C THR A 266 -11.22 -5.06 -9.96
N PRO A 267 -10.73 -4.57 -8.81
CA PRO A 267 -11.41 -3.53 -8.03
C PRO A 267 -11.24 -2.14 -8.64
N PHE A 268 -12.01 -1.17 -8.15
CA PHE A 268 -11.72 0.26 -8.37
C PHE A 268 -10.75 0.84 -7.34
N PHE A 269 -10.65 0.24 -6.15
CA PHE A 269 -9.67 0.66 -5.14
C PHE A 269 -9.01 -0.56 -4.47
N SER A 270 -9.63 -1.24 -3.51
CA SER A 270 -9.02 -2.43 -2.86
C SER A 270 -9.61 -3.77 -3.33
N GLY A 271 -8.80 -4.82 -3.36
CA GLY A 271 -9.24 -6.15 -3.82
C GLY A 271 -10.06 -6.91 -2.78
N ILE A 272 -9.38 -7.53 -1.82
CA ILE A 272 -9.98 -8.31 -0.72
C ILE A 272 -9.66 -7.63 0.60
N ASP A 273 -10.67 -7.41 1.43
CA ASP A 273 -10.55 -6.76 2.73
C ASP A 273 -11.17 -7.65 3.83
N LEU A 274 -10.31 -8.22 4.69
CA LEU A 274 -10.70 -8.97 5.87
C LEU A 274 -10.73 -8.05 7.09
N GLN A 275 -11.90 -7.90 7.71
CA GLN A 275 -12.09 -7.07 8.90
C GLN A 275 -12.58 -7.94 10.06
N SER A 276 -11.82 -7.99 11.15
CA SER A 276 -12.18 -8.78 12.35
C SER A 276 -12.50 -10.25 12.03
N SER A 277 -11.75 -10.81 11.07
CA SER A 277 -12.01 -12.13 10.51
C SER A 277 -10.84 -13.06 10.83
N ASN A 278 -11.16 -14.25 11.34
CA ASN A 278 -10.19 -15.23 11.79
C ASN A 278 -10.27 -16.50 10.93
N ARG A 279 -9.15 -17.24 10.86
CA ARG A 279 -9.06 -18.56 10.21
C ARG A 279 -9.59 -18.56 8.77
N SER A 280 -9.43 -17.44 8.08
CA SER A 280 -9.87 -17.33 6.69
C SER A 280 -8.74 -17.76 5.75
N ILE A 281 -9.09 -18.27 4.59
CA ILE A 281 -8.14 -18.73 3.58
C ILE A 281 -8.37 -17.91 2.33
N ILE A 282 -7.32 -17.23 1.85
CA ILE A 282 -7.32 -16.50 0.59
C ILE A 282 -6.27 -17.14 -0.29
N GLU A 283 -6.69 -17.90 -1.30
CA GLU A 283 -5.75 -18.68 -2.11
C GLU A 283 -5.99 -18.65 -3.61
N SER A 284 -4.91 -18.68 -4.40
CA SER A 284 -4.98 -18.84 -5.86
C SER A 284 -5.83 -17.79 -6.59
N ASN A 285 -6.03 -16.60 -6.02
CA ASN A 285 -6.76 -15.52 -6.67
C ASN A 285 -5.84 -14.70 -7.56
N THR A 286 -6.37 -14.19 -8.68
CA THR A 286 -5.72 -13.17 -9.50
C THR A 286 -6.38 -11.83 -9.24
N ILE A 287 -5.61 -10.87 -8.72
CA ILE A 287 -6.11 -9.56 -8.27
C ILE A 287 -5.33 -8.46 -8.98
N THR A 288 -6.02 -7.70 -9.84
CA THR A 288 -5.42 -6.64 -10.66
C THR A 288 -5.97 -5.28 -10.26
N GLY A 289 -5.12 -4.43 -9.69
CA GLY A 289 -5.50 -3.12 -9.17
C GLY A 289 -5.24 -1.93 -10.08
N PHE A 290 -5.48 -0.75 -9.52
CA PHE A 290 -5.08 0.54 -10.08
C PHE A 290 -4.53 1.49 -9.00
N GLU A 291 -5.09 1.43 -7.78
CA GLU A 291 -4.69 2.19 -6.57
C GLU A 291 -4.98 1.30 -5.34
N GLY A 292 -4.70 1.76 -4.11
CA GLY A 292 -5.13 1.08 -2.88
C GLY A 292 -4.40 -0.23 -2.56
N THR A 293 -5.10 -1.16 -1.89
CA THR A 293 -4.52 -2.41 -1.37
C THR A 293 -5.09 -3.65 -2.07
N GLY A 294 -4.23 -4.57 -2.52
CA GLY A 294 -4.66 -5.83 -3.15
C GLY A 294 -5.38 -6.76 -2.17
N ILE A 295 -4.69 -7.17 -1.11
CA ILE A 295 -5.26 -7.93 0.02
C ILE A 295 -4.94 -7.22 1.33
N GLY A 296 -5.95 -6.70 2.01
CA GLY A 296 -5.84 -6.12 3.34
C GLY A 296 -6.42 -7.04 4.41
N ILE A 297 -5.71 -7.19 5.52
CA ILE A 297 -6.28 -7.70 6.76
C ILE A 297 -6.25 -6.55 7.78
N GLU A 298 -7.41 -5.94 7.99
CA GLU A 298 -7.59 -4.67 8.71
C GLU A 298 -8.22 -4.82 10.11
N SER A 299 -7.92 -3.79 10.91
CA SER A 299 -8.22 -3.67 12.32
C SER A 299 -9.65 -3.18 12.58
N ARG A 300 -10.50 -4.10 13.07
CA ARG A 300 -11.67 -3.83 13.96
C ARG A 300 -11.90 -4.99 14.94
N GLY A 301 -10.85 -5.73 15.31
CA GLY A 301 -11.02 -6.93 16.14
C GLY A 301 -9.98 -8.04 16.06
N ARG A 302 -8.71 -7.72 15.72
CA ARG A 302 -7.57 -8.67 15.61
C ARG A 302 -7.87 -9.87 14.71
N GLY A 303 -7.55 -9.77 13.42
CA GLY A 303 -7.60 -10.94 12.54
C GLY A 303 -6.53 -11.94 12.92
N GLU A 304 -6.90 -13.18 13.22
CA GLU A 304 -5.99 -14.22 13.70
C GLU A 304 -6.02 -15.47 12.82
N ASP A 305 -4.85 -16.10 12.69
CA ASP A 305 -4.69 -17.45 12.11
C ASP A 305 -5.22 -17.59 10.67
N SER A 306 -5.24 -16.52 9.86
CA SER A 306 -5.63 -16.60 8.45
C SER A 306 -4.44 -16.91 7.54
N LEU A 307 -4.71 -17.53 6.40
CA LEU A 307 -3.74 -17.96 5.39
C LEU A 307 -3.96 -17.20 4.08
N ILE A 308 -2.95 -16.46 3.62
CA ILE A 308 -2.90 -15.84 2.30
C ILE A 308 -1.85 -16.58 1.48
N ARG A 309 -2.28 -17.37 0.48
CA ARG A 309 -1.39 -18.28 -0.25
C ARG A 309 -1.56 -18.28 -1.76
N GLY A 310 -0.46 -18.25 -2.51
CA GLY A 310 -0.52 -18.58 -3.95
C GLY A 310 -1.32 -17.58 -4.78
N ASN A 311 -1.55 -16.36 -4.29
CA ASN A 311 -2.27 -15.33 -5.03
C ASN A 311 -1.31 -14.59 -5.97
N GLU A 312 -1.84 -14.17 -7.11
CA GLU A 312 -1.19 -13.24 -8.04
C GLU A 312 -1.80 -11.84 -7.84
N ILE A 313 -0.99 -10.86 -7.43
CA ILE A 313 -1.46 -9.53 -7.04
C ILE A 313 -0.60 -8.47 -7.70
N HIS A 314 -1.20 -7.52 -8.43
CA HIS A 314 -0.42 -6.49 -9.10
C HIS A 314 -1.15 -5.18 -9.34
N ASN A 315 -0.38 -4.12 -9.61
CA ASN A 315 -0.85 -2.74 -9.87
C ASN A 315 -1.56 -2.09 -8.65
N PHE A 316 -1.02 -2.24 -7.44
CA PHE A 316 -1.54 -1.62 -6.22
C PHE A 316 -0.52 -0.68 -5.58
N GLU A 317 -0.98 0.21 -4.69
CA GLU A 317 -0.04 0.92 -3.79
C GLU A 317 0.62 -0.09 -2.84
N THR A 318 -0.20 -0.96 -2.25
CA THR A 318 0.27 -2.06 -1.39
C THR A 318 -0.32 -3.38 -1.89
N GLY A 319 0.52 -4.35 -2.24
CA GLY A 319 0.05 -5.67 -2.67
C GLY A 319 -0.71 -6.40 -1.56
N ILE A 320 -0.03 -6.61 -0.43
CA ILE A 320 -0.61 -7.23 0.77
C ILE A 320 -0.35 -6.34 1.98
N GLN A 321 -1.35 -6.14 2.84
CA GLN A 321 -1.23 -5.35 4.06
C GLN A 321 -1.71 -6.15 5.28
N LEU A 322 -0.87 -6.20 6.30
CA LEU A 322 -1.17 -6.78 7.61
C LEU A 322 -1.21 -5.68 8.67
N GLN A 323 -2.38 -5.43 9.26
CA GLN A 323 -2.56 -4.37 10.25
C GLN A 323 -3.22 -4.88 11.53
N GLY A 324 -2.45 -4.92 12.64
CA GLY A 324 -2.95 -5.37 13.95
C GLY A 324 -3.48 -6.80 13.98
N VAL A 325 -2.77 -7.69 13.30
CA VAL A 325 -3.13 -9.11 13.10
C VAL A 325 -2.20 -10.05 13.86
N ILE A 326 -2.63 -11.29 14.12
CA ILE A 326 -1.83 -12.23 14.94
C ILE A 326 -1.74 -13.60 14.28
N ARG A 327 -0.53 -14.18 14.18
CA ARG A 327 -0.30 -15.53 13.64
C ARG A 327 -0.86 -15.77 12.23
N ASN A 328 -0.90 -14.72 11.41
CA ASN A 328 -1.32 -14.88 10.02
C ASN A 328 -0.15 -15.35 9.17
N VAL A 329 -0.44 -16.16 8.16
CA VAL A 329 0.54 -16.74 7.26
C VAL A 329 0.37 -16.14 5.87
N VAL A 330 1.42 -15.53 5.35
CA VAL A 330 1.51 -15.02 3.97
C VAL A 330 2.56 -15.83 3.25
N SER A 331 2.16 -16.70 2.32
CA SER A 331 3.08 -17.65 1.69
C SER A 331 2.88 -17.86 0.20
N ASP A 332 3.96 -18.08 -0.55
CA ASP A 332 3.89 -18.47 -1.97
C ASP A 332 3.12 -17.48 -2.87
N ASN A 333 2.93 -16.22 -2.46
CA ASN A 333 2.26 -15.22 -3.28
C ASN A 333 3.23 -14.60 -4.29
N TYR A 334 2.70 -14.22 -5.46
CA TYR A 334 3.42 -13.48 -6.49
C TYR A 334 2.86 -12.06 -6.58
N VAL A 335 3.67 -11.09 -6.18
CA VAL A 335 3.26 -9.68 -6.09
C VAL A 335 4.18 -8.83 -6.97
N TYR A 336 3.63 -8.10 -7.93
CA TYR A 336 4.43 -7.28 -8.86
C TYR A 336 3.75 -5.95 -9.21
N ASP A 337 4.50 -4.99 -9.74
CA ASP A 337 3.99 -3.64 -10.07
C ASP A 337 3.26 -2.96 -8.90
N CYS A 338 3.69 -3.24 -7.67
CA CYS A 338 3.18 -2.60 -6.46
C CYS A 338 4.25 -1.72 -5.83
N VAL A 339 3.87 -0.56 -5.27
CA VAL A 339 4.84 0.33 -4.60
C VAL A 339 5.44 -0.38 -3.38
N THR A 340 4.57 -0.98 -2.56
CA THR A 340 4.91 -1.88 -1.46
C THR A 340 4.42 -3.28 -1.80
N GLY A 341 5.30 -4.28 -1.69
CA GLY A 341 4.93 -5.67 -1.91
C GLY A 341 4.09 -6.21 -0.76
N LEU A 342 4.64 -6.12 0.45
CA LEU A 342 3.97 -6.51 1.70
C LEU A 342 4.26 -5.47 2.79
N GLY A 343 3.22 -4.93 3.42
CA GLY A 343 3.31 -3.99 4.54
C GLY A 343 2.89 -4.63 5.87
N LEU A 344 3.70 -4.43 6.91
CA LEU A 344 3.34 -4.76 8.30
C LEU A 344 3.24 -3.45 9.07
N GLU A 345 2.03 -3.11 9.49
CA GLU A 345 1.72 -1.78 9.98
C GLU A 345 0.95 -1.84 11.31
N GLU A 346 1.28 -0.93 12.22
CA GLU A 346 0.49 -0.74 13.43
C GLU A 346 -0.84 -0.03 13.11
N ALA A 347 -1.91 -0.44 13.79
CA ALA A 347 -3.23 0.16 13.60
C ALA A 347 -3.27 1.58 14.23
N PRO A 348 -3.76 2.62 13.52
CA PRO A 348 -3.71 4.00 13.98
C PRO A 348 -4.69 4.37 15.13
N ARG A 349 -5.28 3.42 15.86
CA ARG A 349 -6.29 3.70 16.90
C ARG A 349 -5.94 3.11 18.28
N LEU A 350 -5.67 4.03 19.22
CA LEU A 350 -5.32 3.76 20.62
C LEU A 350 -6.50 3.30 21.52
N GLU A 351 -7.72 3.17 21.01
CA GLU A 351 -8.92 3.00 21.85
C GLU A 351 -9.42 1.56 21.96
N ASP A 352 -9.04 0.68 21.05
CA ASP A 352 -9.29 -0.76 21.13
C ASP A 352 -7.96 -1.51 20.99
N ALA A 353 -7.91 -2.80 21.33
CA ALA A 353 -6.69 -3.60 21.47
C ALA A 353 -5.89 -3.84 20.16
N GLU A 354 -5.79 -2.88 19.26
CA GLU A 354 -5.15 -2.96 17.95
C GLU A 354 -3.70 -2.51 18.09
N GLY A 355 -2.78 -3.48 18.06
CA GLY A 355 -1.34 -3.24 18.15
C GLY A 355 -0.65 -3.48 16.81
N ALA A 356 0.66 -3.70 16.85
CA ALA A 356 1.41 -4.23 15.71
C ALA A 356 0.91 -5.63 15.29
N PRO A 357 1.21 -6.08 14.06
CA PRO A 357 1.20 -7.49 13.74
C PRO A 357 2.08 -8.29 14.71
N VAL A 358 1.70 -9.51 15.05
CA VAL A 358 2.43 -10.36 16.01
C VAL A 358 2.52 -11.80 15.49
N GLU A 359 3.68 -12.45 15.67
CA GLU A 359 3.89 -13.88 15.37
C GLU A 359 3.48 -14.30 13.94
N CYS A 360 3.55 -13.38 12.97
CA CYS A 360 3.20 -13.70 11.59
C CYS A 360 4.30 -14.50 10.88
N VAL A 361 3.89 -15.30 9.90
CA VAL A 361 4.81 -16.08 9.04
C VAL A 361 4.75 -15.53 7.63
N ILE A 362 5.88 -15.13 7.09
CA ILE A 362 6.02 -14.57 5.74
C ILE A 362 7.03 -15.44 5.00
N ALA A 363 6.55 -16.35 4.16
CA ALA A 363 7.38 -17.42 3.61
C ALA A 363 7.25 -17.58 2.09
N ASN A 364 8.38 -17.70 1.38
CA ASN A 364 8.41 -18.08 -0.04
C ASN A 364 7.58 -17.18 -0.99
N ASN A 365 7.33 -15.93 -0.61
CA ASN A 365 6.67 -14.97 -1.50
C ASN A 365 7.69 -14.39 -2.49
N THR A 366 7.23 -14.08 -3.69
CA THR A 366 8.03 -13.44 -4.73
C THR A 366 7.50 -12.05 -4.98
N PHE A 367 8.33 -11.04 -4.75
CA PHE A 367 8.00 -9.65 -5.00
C PHE A 367 8.86 -9.09 -6.14
N VAL A 368 8.22 -8.40 -7.08
CA VAL A 368 8.87 -7.66 -8.17
C VAL A 368 8.48 -6.20 -8.06
N ASP A 369 9.47 -5.31 -8.07
CA ASP A 369 9.36 -3.87 -7.83
C ASP A 369 8.83 -3.45 -6.46
N GLY A 370 8.03 -4.24 -5.75
CA GLY A 370 7.63 -4.01 -4.36
C GLY A 370 8.56 -4.70 -3.35
N GLY A 371 8.80 -4.08 -2.20
CA GLY A 371 9.57 -4.67 -1.09
C GLY A 371 8.71 -5.10 0.10
N LEU A 372 9.34 -5.65 1.13
CA LEU A 372 8.77 -5.77 2.48
C LEU A 372 9.00 -4.47 3.24
N VAL A 373 7.95 -3.92 3.85
CA VAL A 373 8.04 -2.67 4.63
C VAL A 373 7.40 -2.84 6.00
N PHE A 374 8.06 -2.26 7.01
CA PHE A 374 7.55 -2.16 8.38
C PHE A 374 7.18 -0.72 8.73
N ALA A 375 6.05 -0.55 9.42
CA ALA A 375 5.63 0.67 10.09
C ALA A 375 5.21 0.36 11.53
N LEU A 376 6.19 -0.08 12.34
CA LEU A 376 6.03 -0.53 13.73
C LEU A 376 6.88 0.32 14.68
N TYR A 377 6.50 0.44 15.96
CA TYR A 377 7.14 1.37 16.89
C TYR A 377 8.08 0.74 17.92
N TYR A 378 7.93 -0.55 18.26
CA TYR A 378 8.75 -1.17 19.29
C TYR A 378 9.57 -2.36 18.74
N PRO A 379 10.81 -2.58 19.21
CA PRO A 379 11.63 -3.70 18.78
C PRO A 379 10.94 -5.08 18.91
N SER A 380 10.11 -5.27 19.92
CA SER A 380 9.35 -6.51 20.15
C SER A 380 8.35 -6.83 19.03
N ASP A 381 7.91 -5.82 18.29
CA ASP A 381 6.86 -5.96 17.28
C ASP A 381 7.39 -6.60 15.99
N PHE A 382 8.70 -6.76 15.87
CA PHE A 382 9.37 -7.35 14.71
C PHE A 382 9.61 -8.86 14.87
N GLU A 383 9.13 -9.48 15.95
CA GLU A 383 9.30 -10.93 16.15
C GLU A 383 8.34 -11.73 15.25
N HIS A 384 8.82 -12.05 14.05
CA HIS A 384 8.11 -12.78 12.99
C HIS A 384 9.01 -13.83 12.34
N GLU A 385 8.39 -14.86 11.74
CA GLU A 385 9.10 -15.84 10.92
C GLU A 385 9.11 -15.36 9.46
N ILE A 386 10.26 -14.90 8.96
CA ILE A 386 10.39 -14.36 7.59
C ILE A 386 11.51 -15.12 6.87
N GLN A 387 11.15 -15.92 5.85
CA GLN A 387 12.13 -16.78 5.18
C GLN A 387 11.76 -17.11 3.73
N GLY A 388 12.77 -17.40 2.90
CA GLY A 388 12.57 -17.89 1.53
C GLY A 388 11.92 -16.90 0.55
N ASN A 389 11.61 -15.68 0.98
CA ASN A 389 11.04 -14.65 0.11
C ASN A 389 12.11 -14.09 -0.84
N THR A 390 11.68 -13.63 -2.01
CA THR A 390 12.56 -12.98 -3.00
C THR A 390 12.05 -11.60 -3.38
N ILE A 391 12.98 -10.66 -3.59
CA ILE A 391 12.74 -9.31 -4.12
C ILE A 391 13.56 -9.18 -5.40
N ASN A 392 12.93 -8.91 -6.53
CA ASN A 392 13.61 -8.76 -7.84
C ASN A 392 14.55 -9.94 -8.17
N GLY A 393 14.16 -11.16 -7.77
CA GLY A 393 14.95 -12.39 -7.98
C GLY A 393 16.07 -12.65 -6.96
N GLY A 394 16.46 -11.68 -6.14
CA GLY A 394 17.37 -11.87 -5.00
C GLY A 394 16.62 -12.25 -3.72
N LEU A 395 17.28 -12.86 -2.73
CA LEU A 395 16.63 -13.20 -1.45
C LEU A 395 16.23 -11.93 -0.67
N LEU A 396 15.18 -12.02 0.14
CA LEU A 396 14.92 -11.03 1.20
C LEU A 396 15.76 -11.38 2.43
N GLY A 397 16.68 -10.48 2.80
CA GLY A 397 17.51 -10.62 3.99
C GLY A 397 16.81 -10.03 5.20
N TYR A 398 16.14 -10.84 6.02
CA TYR A 398 15.57 -10.41 7.29
C TYR A 398 16.43 -10.90 8.45
N PHE A 399 16.97 -9.98 9.23
CA PHE A 399 17.85 -10.30 10.35
C PHE A 399 17.41 -9.57 11.61
N PHE A 400 17.11 -10.34 12.65
CA PHE A 400 16.63 -9.83 13.94
C PHE A 400 17.61 -10.24 15.05
N ASN A 401 18.06 -9.28 15.87
CA ASN A 401 19.01 -9.52 16.97
C ASN A 401 20.32 -10.21 16.54
N LEU A 402 20.81 -9.91 15.35
CA LEU A 402 22.09 -10.43 14.86
C LEU A 402 23.25 -9.60 15.40
N SER A 403 24.37 -10.24 15.76
CA SER A 403 25.56 -9.52 16.22
C SER A 403 26.86 -9.99 15.58
N SER A 404 27.73 -9.04 15.25
CA SER A 404 29.10 -9.27 14.79
C SER A 404 29.20 -10.22 13.58
N GLN A 405 28.27 -10.10 12.64
CA GLN A 405 28.23 -10.91 11.41
C GLN A 405 28.53 -10.07 10.18
N THR A 406 28.99 -10.74 9.12
CA THR A 406 29.13 -10.15 7.78
C THR A 406 28.10 -10.76 6.84
N ILE A 407 27.39 -9.91 6.11
CA ILE A 407 26.35 -10.24 5.14
C ILE A 407 26.85 -9.80 3.77
N ASP A 408 26.96 -10.74 2.83
CA ASP A 408 27.25 -10.44 1.43
C ASP A 408 25.96 -10.03 0.71
N GLY A 409 25.82 -8.73 0.43
CA GLY A 409 24.60 -8.16 -0.13
C GLY A 409 24.30 -8.59 -1.56
N ARG A 410 25.25 -9.22 -2.27
CA ARG A 410 25.02 -9.78 -3.62
C ARG A 410 23.99 -10.92 -3.65
N ASN A 411 23.70 -11.53 -2.49
CA ASN A 411 22.71 -12.61 -2.39
C ASN A 411 21.27 -12.10 -2.23
N TYR A 412 21.09 -10.80 -2.02
CA TYR A 412 19.83 -10.23 -1.55
C TYR A 412 19.31 -9.15 -2.50
N GLY A 413 17.99 -9.11 -2.69
CA GLY A 413 17.31 -8.00 -3.37
C GLY A 413 16.95 -6.85 -2.41
N GLN A 414 16.75 -7.17 -1.14
CA GLN A 414 16.49 -6.21 -0.06
C GLN A 414 17.07 -6.77 1.24
N ILE A 415 17.58 -5.91 2.12
CA ILE A 415 18.06 -6.30 3.45
C ILE A 415 17.38 -5.42 4.51
N ILE A 416 16.93 -6.05 5.59
CA ILE A 416 16.33 -5.42 6.77
C ILE A 416 17.05 -5.97 8.00
N LEU A 417 17.77 -5.11 8.70
CA LEU A 417 18.34 -5.39 10.01
C LEU A 417 17.45 -4.75 11.07
N VAL A 418 17.09 -5.53 12.09
CA VAL A 418 16.31 -5.07 13.23
C VAL A 418 17.04 -5.47 14.51
N SER A 419 17.27 -4.50 15.39
CA SER A 419 17.96 -4.72 16.67
C SER A 419 19.32 -5.41 16.53
N CYS A 420 20.04 -5.14 15.45
CA CYS A 420 21.34 -5.75 15.17
C CYS A 420 22.49 -4.92 15.73
N THR A 421 23.61 -5.56 16.05
CA THR A 421 24.81 -4.90 16.60
C THR A 421 26.08 -5.30 15.87
N ASP A 422 26.90 -4.34 15.45
CA ASP A 422 28.19 -4.60 14.76
C ASP A 422 28.06 -5.51 13.52
N VAL A 423 26.96 -5.41 12.78
CA VAL A 423 26.74 -6.18 11.54
C VAL A 423 27.31 -5.40 10.36
N LEU A 424 28.08 -6.08 9.50
CA LEU A 424 28.61 -5.54 8.25
C LEU A 424 27.80 -6.07 7.06
N ILE A 425 27.19 -5.19 6.26
CA ILE A 425 26.67 -5.50 4.93
C ILE A 425 27.71 -5.04 3.90
N GLU A 426 28.16 -5.95 3.03
CA GLU A 426 29.15 -5.63 2.01
C GLU A 426 28.73 -6.10 0.61
N ASN A 427 28.96 -5.23 -0.37
CA ASN A 427 28.72 -5.48 -1.80
C ASN A 427 27.25 -5.69 -2.16
N GLY A 428 26.91 -5.53 -3.43
CA GLY A 428 25.60 -5.89 -3.97
C GLY A 428 24.87 -4.72 -4.62
N GLU A 429 23.87 -5.09 -5.43
CA GLU A 429 22.93 -4.19 -6.08
C GLU A 429 21.56 -4.50 -5.48
N LEU A 430 21.07 -3.63 -4.60
CA LEU A 430 19.87 -3.87 -3.81
C LEU A 430 18.81 -2.82 -4.13
N ARG A 431 17.55 -3.17 -3.89
CA ARG A 431 16.44 -2.22 -3.93
C ARG A 431 16.47 -1.29 -2.71
N GLU A 432 16.66 -1.86 -1.53
CA GLU A 432 16.57 -1.11 -0.27
C GLU A 432 17.37 -1.83 0.83
N ILE A 433 17.96 -1.03 1.73
CA ILE A 433 18.52 -1.49 3.00
C ILE A 433 17.85 -0.72 4.14
N SER A 434 17.32 -1.44 5.13
CA SER A 434 16.81 -0.85 6.36
C SER A 434 17.65 -1.27 7.57
N LEU A 435 18.08 -0.30 8.38
CA LEU A 435 18.71 -0.47 9.69
C LEU A 435 17.76 0.09 10.74
N ILE A 436 17.13 -0.77 11.51
CA ILE A 436 16.07 -0.39 12.45
C ILE A 436 16.51 -0.81 13.86
N PHE A 437 16.46 0.09 14.85
CA PHE A 437 16.89 -0.18 16.23
C PHE A 437 18.29 -0.78 16.38
N SER A 438 19.18 -0.53 15.41
CA SER A 438 20.47 -1.20 15.31
C SER A 438 21.62 -0.30 15.79
N ASP A 439 22.73 -0.89 16.22
CA ASP A 439 23.89 -0.16 16.73
C ASP A 439 25.18 -0.62 16.06
N GLY A 440 26.06 0.32 15.71
CA GLY A 440 27.40 0.00 15.20
C GLY A 440 27.44 -0.75 13.86
N CYS A 441 26.33 -0.79 13.12
CA CYS A 441 26.26 -1.53 11.85
C CYS A 441 26.94 -0.76 10.71
N GLU A 442 27.62 -1.48 9.82
CA GLU A 442 28.32 -0.91 8.66
C GLU A 442 27.69 -1.40 7.36
N VAL A 443 27.53 -0.52 6.38
CA VAL A 443 27.14 -0.84 5.02
C VAL A 443 28.21 -0.30 4.08
N ARG A 444 28.76 -1.15 3.21
CA ARG A 444 29.80 -0.72 2.27
C ARG A 444 29.75 -1.33 0.89
N ASN A 445 30.21 -0.58 -0.10
CA ASN A 445 30.33 -1.00 -1.50
C ASN A 445 29.00 -1.47 -2.12
N VAL A 446 27.88 -0.83 -1.77
CA VAL A 446 26.56 -1.20 -2.28
C VAL A 446 26.04 -0.16 -3.26
N SER A 447 25.28 -0.63 -4.26
CA SER A 447 24.51 0.21 -5.16
C SER A 447 23.02 0.03 -4.87
N ILE A 448 22.28 1.14 -4.73
CA ILE A 448 20.85 1.13 -4.44
C ILE A 448 20.07 2.02 -5.41
N SER A 449 18.99 1.47 -5.99
CA SER A 449 18.16 2.23 -6.92
C SER A 449 16.71 1.80 -6.99
N GLN A 450 15.88 2.69 -7.56
CA GLN A 450 14.47 2.45 -7.89
C GLN A 450 13.56 2.18 -6.68
N SER A 451 13.89 2.71 -5.51
CA SER A 451 13.12 2.57 -4.28
C SER A 451 12.53 3.89 -3.78
N MET A 452 11.49 3.82 -2.95
CA MET A 452 11.01 4.96 -2.17
C MET A 452 12.09 5.46 -1.18
N ARG A 453 12.83 4.52 -0.56
CA ARG A 453 13.96 4.79 0.34
C ARG A 453 15.12 3.86 -0.03
N GLY A 454 16.27 4.42 -0.38
CA GLY A 454 17.45 3.63 -0.73
C GLY A 454 18.04 2.95 0.50
N ILE A 455 18.69 3.73 1.37
CA ILE A 455 19.10 3.28 2.71
C ILE A 455 18.26 4.01 3.75
N TYR A 456 17.57 3.27 4.61
CA TYR A 456 16.78 3.82 5.71
C TYR A 456 17.37 3.41 7.05
N ILE A 457 17.79 4.38 7.86
CA ILE A 457 18.28 4.19 9.21
C ILE A 457 17.24 4.79 10.17
N LEU A 458 16.61 3.96 10.97
CA LEU A 458 15.56 4.35 11.91
C LEU A 458 15.94 3.97 13.34
N GLN A 459 15.85 4.93 14.26
CA GLN A 459 16.07 4.72 15.70
C GLN A 459 17.34 3.92 16.03
N SER A 460 18.41 4.16 15.28
CA SER A 460 19.66 3.40 15.32
C SER A 460 20.82 4.32 15.70
N THR A 461 21.95 3.76 16.12
CA THR A 461 23.11 4.54 16.53
C THR A 461 24.40 4.05 15.89
N ASN A 462 25.38 4.94 15.74
CA ASN A 462 26.74 4.59 15.34
C ASN A 462 26.84 3.82 14.00
N CYS A 463 25.88 4.00 13.10
CA CYS A 463 25.87 3.30 11.81
C CYS A 463 26.81 3.98 10.80
N LEU A 464 27.57 3.19 10.05
CA LEU A 464 28.54 3.67 9.06
C LEU A 464 28.14 3.24 7.64
N LEU A 465 27.93 4.20 6.76
CA LEU A 465 27.68 4.00 5.34
C LEU A 465 28.92 4.45 4.55
N SER A 466 29.58 3.55 3.82
CA SER A 466 30.78 3.88 3.05
C SER A 466 30.78 3.36 1.61
N ASN A 467 31.26 4.17 0.66
CA ASN A 467 31.27 3.80 -0.76
C ASN A 467 29.88 3.32 -1.24
N ILE A 468 28.85 4.11 -0.95
CA ILE A 468 27.48 3.88 -1.38
C ILE A 468 27.26 4.57 -2.72
N GLU A 469 26.65 3.89 -3.67
CA GLU A 469 26.06 4.49 -4.87
C GLU A 469 24.53 4.46 -4.70
N SER A 470 23.86 5.60 -4.58
CA SER A 470 22.40 5.66 -4.40
C SER A 470 21.74 6.56 -5.42
N MET A 471 20.90 5.98 -6.29
CA MET A 471 20.33 6.68 -7.43
C MET A 471 18.88 6.36 -7.82
N ASN A 472 18.18 7.33 -8.38
CA ASN A 472 16.79 7.19 -8.85
C ASN A 472 15.82 6.70 -7.77
N ASN A 473 16.01 7.15 -6.52
CA ASN A 473 15.14 6.87 -5.39
C ASN A 473 14.29 8.09 -5.00
N GLY A 474 13.23 7.85 -4.23
CA GLY A 474 12.55 8.92 -3.48
C GLY A 474 13.55 9.61 -2.55
N ILE A 475 14.14 8.87 -1.62
CA ILE A 475 15.23 9.34 -0.76
C ILE A 475 16.42 8.40 -0.93
N GLY A 476 17.61 8.94 -1.23
CA GLY A 476 18.81 8.13 -1.43
C GLY A 476 19.32 7.52 -0.13
N VAL A 477 19.51 8.35 0.90
CA VAL A 477 19.83 7.95 2.28
C VAL A 477 18.95 8.72 3.24
N PHE A 478 18.19 8.01 4.08
CA PHE A 478 17.33 8.60 5.10
C PHE A 478 17.77 8.16 6.49
N ILE A 479 18.20 9.12 7.32
CA ILE A 479 18.60 8.92 8.71
C ILE A 479 17.55 9.58 9.59
N GLU A 480 16.75 8.78 10.29
CA GLU A 480 15.63 9.25 11.11
C GLU A 480 15.79 8.80 12.56
N GLN A 481 15.73 9.76 13.48
CA GLN A 481 15.84 9.53 14.93
C GLN A 481 17.07 8.68 15.30
N SER A 482 18.17 8.84 14.56
CA SER A 482 19.32 7.95 14.59
C SER A 482 20.62 8.71 14.79
N ASP A 483 21.16 8.67 16.00
CA ASP A 483 22.28 9.51 16.39
C ASP A 483 23.64 8.95 15.96
N SER A 484 24.60 9.84 15.73
CA SER A 484 26.00 9.50 15.45
C SER A 484 26.17 8.57 14.23
N CYS A 485 25.39 8.79 13.17
CA CYS A 485 25.51 8.04 11.92
C CYS A 485 26.48 8.74 10.95
N PHE A 486 27.19 7.95 10.13
CA PHE A 486 28.27 8.41 9.26
C PHE A 486 27.99 8.04 7.80
N VAL A 487 28.02 9.01 6.90
CA VAL A 487 28.01 8.79 5.45
C VAL A 487 29.35 9.25 4.89
N TYR A 488 30.09 8.32 4.29
CA TYR A 488 31.49 8.53 3.97
C TYR A 488 31.84 8.07 2.55
N ARG A 489 32.43 8.97 1.75
CA ARG A 489 32.90 8.67 0.38
C ARG A 489 31.84 7.98 -0.49
N SER A 490 30.63 8.53 -0.50
CA SER A 490 29.48 7.99 -1.23
C SER A 490 29.06 8.90 -2.38
N ARG A 491 28.44 8.33 -3.42
CA ARG A 491 27.81 9.07 -4.52
C ARG A 491 26.30 8.94 -4.43
N ILE A 492 25.62 10.06 -4.24
CA ILE A 492 24.18 10.12 -4.01
C ILE A 492 23.57 11.05 -5.05
N HIS A 493 22.87 10.50 -6.05
CA HIS A 493 22.43 11.29 -7.21
C HIS A 493 21.12 10.88 -7.86
N GLY A 494 20.48 11.80 -8.59
CA GLY A 494 19.23 11.49 -9.30
C GLY A 494 18.04 11.16 -8.39
N ASN A 495 18.08 11.50 -7.09
CA ASN A 495 17.02 11.23 -6.13
C ASN A 495 16.13 12.46 -5.89
N HIS A 496 14.93 12.30 -5.31
CA HIS A 496 14.16 13.47 -4.86
C HIS A 496 14.84 14.15 -3.65
N TYR A 497 15.32 13.37 -2.70
CA TYR A 497 16.25 13.79 -1.67
C TYR A 497 17.51 12.94 -1.77
N GLY A 498 18.69 13.56 -1.86
CA GLY A 498 19.94 12.82 -1.84
C GLY A 498 20.14 12.20 -0.47
N ILE A 499 20.50 13.02 0.51
CA ILE A 499 20.62 12.62 1.93
C ILE A 499 19.63 13.44 2.74
N TYR A 500 18.79 12.77 3.53
CA TYR A 500 17.87 13.39 4.47
C TYR A 500 18.18 12.93 5.90
N ILE A 501 18.47 13.87 6.78
CA ILE A 501 18.74 13.63 8.20
C ILE A 501 17.63 14.31 9.03
N HIS A 502 16.85 13.53 9.77
CA HIS A 502 15.69 13.99 10.55
C HIS A 502 15.85 13.61 12.02
N ASN A 503 15.82 14.61 12.90
CA ASN A 503 15.90 14.48 14.37
C ASN A 503 17.03 13.55 14.83
N SER A 504 18.20 13.68 14.22
CA SER A 504 19.34 12.78 14.39
C SER A 504 20.58 13.60 14.72
N LEU A 505 21.13 13.42 15.92
CA LEU A 505 22.20 14.24 16.46
C LEU A 505 23.57 13.73 16.01
N SER A 506 24.56 14.64 15.95
CA SER A 506 25.97 14.29 15.80
C SER A 506 26.29 13.44 14.57
N SER A 507 25.50 13.56 13.50
CA SER A 507 25.71 12.80 12.27
C SER A 507 26.80 13.44 11.40
N ILE A 508 27.53 12.63 10.64
CA ILE A 508 28.65 13.09 9.81
C ILE A 508 28.43 12.72 8.35
N VAL A 509 28.51 13.70 7.46
CA VAL A 509 28.59 13.49 6.01
C VAL A 509 29.95 14.00 5.54
N TYR A 510 30.80 13.09 5.07
CA TYR A 510 32.19 13.40 4.77
C TYR A 510 32.64 12.86 3.42
N GLY A 511 33.34 13.69 2.64
CA GLY A 511 34.05 13.23 1.44
C GLY A 511 33.15 12.67 0.34
N SER A 512 31.85 13.02 0.34
CA SER A 512 30.83 12.44 -0.55
C SER A 512 30.48 13.38 -1.70
N GLU A 513 29.94 12.80 -2.78
CA GLU A 513 29.46 13.50 -3.98
C GLU A 513 27.93 13.44 -4.04
N ILE A 514 27.27 14.60 -3.97
CA ILE A 514 25.81 14.71 -3.85
C ILE A 514 25.29 15.61 -4.97
N TYR A 515 24.74 15.00 -6.03
CA TYR A 515 24.48 15.73 -7.25
C TYR A 515 23.22 15.29 -8.01
N GLN A 516 22.68 16.14 -8.88
CA GLN A 516 21.49 15.80 -9.68
C GLN A 516 20.27 15.32 -8.88
N ASN A 517 20.21 15.59 -7.58
CA ASN A 517 19.02 15.36 -6.77
C ASN A 517 18.11 16.58 -6.86
N LYS A 518 16.83 16.45 -6.49
CA LYS A 518 16.01 17.65 -6.29
C LYS A 518 16.53 18.44 -5.08
N ASN A 519 16.65 17.80 -3.93
CA ASN A 519 17.36 18.35 -2.76
C ASN A 519 18.65 17.54 -2.54
N GLY A 520 19.81 18.21 -2.44
CA GLY A 520 21.08 17.53 -2.19
C GLY A 520 21.14 16.91 -0.79
N LEU A 521 21.36 17.75 0.21
CA LEU A 521 21.46 17.38 1.62
C LEU A 521 20.46 18.18 2.46
N PHE A 522 19.54 17.49 3.13
CA PHE A 522 18.45 18.10 3.89
C PHE A 522 18.53 17.70 5.37
N LEU A 523 18.67 18.66 6.27
CA LEU A 523 18.76 18.45 7.72
C LEU A 523 17.57 19.10 8.42
N ILE A 524 16.85 18.33 9.23
CA ILE A 524 15.81 18.84 10.14
C ILE A 524 16.09 18.35 11.56
N GLY A 525 16.31 19.24 12.52
CA GLY A 525 16.56 18.83 13.91
C GLY A 525 17.86 18.05 14.10
N ALA A 526 18.81 18.17 13.19
CA ALA A 526 20.03 17.34 13.14
C ALA A 526 21.21 18.05 13.80
N HIS A 527 21.08 18.38 15.08
CA HIS A 527 22.03 19.23 15.79
C HIS A 527 23.42 18.61 15.96
N SER A 528 24.43 19.46 16.14
CA SER A 528 25.82 19.06 16.38
C SER A 528 26.42 18.16 15.30
N SER A 529 25.89 18.23 14.08
CA SER A 529 26.33 17.42 12.94
C SER A 529 27.57 18.01 12.27
N THR A 530 28.24 17.23 11.42
CA THR A 530 29.39 17.67 10.64
C THR A 530 29.21 17.32 9.16
N ILE A 531 29.15 18.35 8.32
CA ILE A 531 29.08 18.24 6.87
C ILE A 531 30.39 18.80 6.32
N GLU A 532 31.32 17.92 5.95
CA GLU A 532 32.67 18.35 5.62
C GLU A 532 33.29 17.67 4.39
N SER A 533 34.03 18.44 3.58
CA SER A 533 34.79 17.91 2.44
C SER A 533 33.92 17.24 1.36
N ASN A 534 32.66 17.66 1.20
CA ASN A 534 31.75 17.10 0.20
C ASN A 534 31.73 17.94 -1.09
N SER A 535 31.40 17.30 -2.21
CA SER A 535 31.09 17.93 -3.49
C SER A 535 29.57 17.90 -3.70
N ILE A 536 28.90 19.05 -3.67
CA ILE A 536 27.44 19.18 -3.69
C ILE A 536 27.02 20.09 -4.84
N HIS A 537 26.53 19.50 -5.93
CA HIS A 537 26.32 20.27 -7.15
C HIS A 537 25.17 19.82 -8.04
N THR A 538 24.69 20.73 -8.90
CA THR A 538 23.69 20.38 -9.92
C THR A 538 22.38 19.84 -9.33
N ASN A 539 22.06 20.18 -8.07
CA ASN A 539 20.78 19.81 -7.47
C ASN A 539 19.70 20.83 -7.85
N SER A 540 18.49 20.35 -8.15
CA SER A 540 17.48 21.14 -8.86
C SER A 540 16.67 22.11 -7.98
N LEU A 541 16.79 22.02 -6.66
CA LEU A 541 16.17 22.94 -5.69
C LEU A 541 17.21 23.50 -4.71
N GLY A 542 18.17 22.70 -4.24
CA GLY A 542 19.31 23.27 -3.50
C GLY A 542 20.34 22.27 -3.05
N GLY A 543 21.51 22.79 -2.67
CA GLY A 543 22.65 22.01 -2.19
C GLY A 543 22.45 21.52 -0.75
N ILE A 544 22.46 22.44 0.21
CA ILE A 544 22.31 22.15 1.65
C ILE A 544 21.12 22.92 2.24
N PHE A 545 20.30 22.23 3.03
CA PHE A 545 19.21 22.83 3.80
C PHE A 545 19.36 22.53 5.29
N LEU A 546 19.38 23.57 6.12
CA LEU A 546 19.38 23.48 7.58
C LEU A 546 18.06 24.01 8.13
N PHE A 547 17.26 23.12 8.71
CA PHE A 547 15.98 23.45 9.35
C PHE A 547 16.00 23.03 10.82
N ARG A 548 15.68 23.97 11.73
CA ARG A 548 15.72 23.70 13.18
C ARG A 548 17.02 22.98 13.59
N THR A 549 18.15 23.35 13.00
CA THR A 549 19.43 22.65 13.14
C THR A 549 20.46 23.60 13.72
N ASN A 550 21.14 23.16 14.78
CA ASN A 550 22.00 24.01 15.60
C ASN A 550 23.37 23.40 15.77
N ASP A 551 24.35 24.25 16.09
CA ASP A 551 25.72 23.85 16.48
C ASP A 551 26.38 22.90 15.45
N THR A 552 25.97 23.00 14.17
CA THR A 552 26.44 22.13 13.09
C THR A 552 27.58 22.78 12.35
N LEU A 553 28.60 21.99 12.02
CA LEU A 553 29.72 22.40 11.18
C LEU A 553 29.40 22.10 9.71
N VAL A 554 29.40 23.12 8.85
CA VAL A 554 29.43 22.99 7.40
C VAL A 554 30.78 23.53 6.93
N GLY A 555 31.73 22.63 6.73
CA GLY A 555 33.14 22.96 6.53
C GLY A 555 33.72 22.45 5.21
N ASN A 556 34.56 23.23 4.53
CA ASN A 556 35.39 22.70 3.43
C ASN A 556 34.62 21.97 2.31
N ASN A 557 33.38 22.37 1.99
CA ASN A 557 32.59 21.75 0.92
C ASN A 557 32.67 22.55 -0.39
N ASP A 558 32.60 21.85 -1.51
CA ASP A 558 32.40 22.42 -2.85
C ASP A 558 30.90 22.45 -3.17
N ILE A 559 30.27 23.63 -3.05
CA ILE A 559 28.81 23.79 -3.17
C ILE A 559 28.50 24.67 -4.39
N ILE A 560 28.33 24.03 -5.55
CA ILE A 560 28.32 24.73 -6.83
C ILE A 560 27.19 24.33 -7.77
N HIS A 561 26.74 25.22 -8.65
CA HIS A 561 25.76 24.90 -9.70
C HIS A 561 24.43 24.31 -9.20
N ASN A 562 24.01 24.60 -7.97
CA ASN A 562 22.67 24.24 -7.50
C ASN A 562 21.67 25.30 -7.97
N VAL A 563 20.48 24.85 -8.38
CA VAL A 563 19.55 25.68 -9.16
C VAL A 563 19.00 26.85 -8.36
N ASP A 564 18.59 26.67 -7.10
CA ASP A 564 18.14 27.81 -6.27
C ASP A 564 19.21 28.21 -5.25
N TYR A 565 19.48 27.38 -4.24
CA TYR A 565 20.38 27.73 -3.13
C TYR A 565 21.61 26.84 -3.08
N GLY A 566 22.78 27.43 -2.82
CA GLY A 566 23.95 26.68 -2.36
C GLY A 566 23.70 26.15 -0.95
N ILE A 567 23.46 27.06 0.00
CA ILE A 567 22.98 26.74 1.35
C ILE A 567 21.78 27.62 1.74
N TYR A 568 20.79 27.01 2.38
CA TYR A 568 19.66 27.69 3.00
C TYR A 568 19.55 27.32 4.49
N ILE A 569 19.50 28.34 5.36
CA ILE A 569 19.38 28.19 6.81
C ILE A 569 18.09 28.85 7.27
N ASN A 570 17.17 28.07 7.87
CA ASN A 570 15.89 28.59 8.31
C ASN A 570 16.00 29.38 9.63
N GLY A 571 15.02 30.24 9.91
CA GLY A 571 15.04 31.11 11.10
C GLY A 571 14.82 30.45 12.46
N GLN A 572 14.84 29.11 12.52
CA GLN A 572 14.86 28.35 13.77
C GLN A 572 16.19 27.62 13.98
N SER A 573 17.18 27.89 13.13
CA SER A 573 18.52 27.32 13.19
C SER A 573 19.50 28.36 13.74
N SER A 574 20.40 27.95 14.63
CA SER A 574 21.34 28.87 15.28
C SER A 574 22.69 28.26 15.63
N GLY A 575 23.72 29.08 15.78
CA GLY A 575 25.02 28.61 16.28
C GLY A 575 25.79 27.72 15.29
N ASN A 576 25.42 27.70 14.01
CA ASN A 576 26.09 26.86 13.02
C ASN A 576 27.39 27.52 12.55
N SER A 577 28.40 26.71 12.22
CA SER A 577 29.69 27.18 11.70
C SER A 577 29.80 26.83 10.21
N ILE A 578 29.77 27.85 9.35
CA ILE A 578 29.83 27.72 7.90
C ILE A 578 31.16 28.33 7.44
N VAL A 579 32.20 27.51 7.31
CA VAL A 579 33.57 27.98 7.11
C VAL A 579 34.32 27.19 6.05
N PHE A 580 35.24 27.84 5.33
CA PHE A 580 36.11 27.21 4.33
C PHE A 580 35.38 26.58 3.12
N ASN A 581 34.10 26.86 2.92
CA ASN A 581 33.36 26.31 1.78
C ASN A 581 33.63 27.11 0.52
N ARG A 582 33.44 26.47 -0.63
CA ARG A 582 33.51 27.05 -1.96
C ARG A 582 32.10 27.13 -2.53
N PHE A 583 31.46 28.29 -2.40
CA PHE A 583 30.12 28.57 -2.93
C PHE A 583 30.24 29.23 -4.31
N GLY A 584 29.65 28.62 -5.35
CA GLY A 584 29.76 29.22 -6.67
C GLY A 584 28.72 28.81 -7.70
N TRP A 585 28.30 29.76 -8.53
CA TRP A 585 27.35 29.55 -9.63
C TRP A 585 26.04 28.87 -9.19
N ASN A 586 25.65 29.05 -7.94
CA ASN A 586 24.28 28.81 -7.49
C ASN A 586 23.45 30.07 -7.81
N TYR A 587 22.12 29.96 -7.91
CA TYR A 587 21.30 31.17 -8.10
C TYR A 587 21.41 32.12 -6.90
N VAL A 588 21.40 31.55 -5.69
CA VAL A 588 21.79 32.22 -4.43
C VAL A 588 22.84 31.36 -3.75
N ASN A 589 24.05 31.90 -3.54
CA ASN A 589 25.14 31.13 -2.92
C ASN A 589 24.82 30.75 -1.46
N ALA A 590 24.31 31.69 -0.67
CA ALA A 590 23.84 31.44 0.70
C ALA A 590 22.62 32.30 1.03
N MET A 591 21.64 31.71 1.72
CA MET A 591 20.54 32.43 2.34
C MET A 591 20.46 32.03 3.81
N CYS A 592 20.59 33.01 4.71
CA CYS A 592 20.41 32.81 6.14
C CYS A 592 19.17 33.57 6.61
N LEU A 593 18.40 32.92 7.48
CA LEU A 593 17.35 33.54 8.28
C LEU A 593 17.53 33.22 9.77
N GLY A 594 18.58 32.44 10.09
CA GLY A 594 18.92 31.98 11.43
C GLY A 594 19.63 33.07 12.23
N ILE A 595 20.06 32.72 13.44
CA ILE A 595 20.78 33.65 14.32
C ILE A 595 22.08 33.04 14.83
N GLU A 596 23.06 33.89 15.15
CA GLU A 596 24.33 33.48 15.76
C GLU A 596 25.11 32.45 14.91
N ASN A 597 24.95 32.47 13.59
CA ASN A 597 25.75 31.62 12.71
C ASN A 597 27.12 32.28 12.46
N ILE A 598 28.13 31.45 12.25
CA ILE A 598 29.52 31.89 12.12
C ILE A 598 29.99 31.57 10.71
N TRP A 599 30.27 32.60 9.91
CA TRP A 599 30.66 32.48 8.50
C TRP A 599 32.15 32.62 8.25
N ASN A 600 32.96 32.74 9.31
CA ASN A 600 34.40 32.89 9.23
C ASN A 600 35.11 32.30 10.46
N TYR A 601 36.34 31.85 10.29
CA TYR A 601 37.18 31.35 11.37
C TYR A 601 38.03 32.49 11.97
N GLU A 602 38.24 32.50 13.29
CA GLU A 602 39.24 33.38 13.91
C GLU A 602 40.60 33.11 13.24
N TYR A 603 41.44 34.12 13.00
CA TYR A 603 42.70 34.04 12.20
C TYR A 603 42.61 34.25 10.69
N GLY A 604 41.52 34.82 10.17
CA GLY A 604 41.56 35.47 8.86
C GLY A 604 41.18 34.58 7.67
N LEU A 605 40.38 33.55 7.90
CA LEU A 605 39.95 32.62 6.85
C LEU A 605 38.41 32.49 6.87
N GLY A 606 37.80 32.56 5.70
CA GLY A 606 36.35 32.50 5.50
C GLY A 606 35.97 31.54 4.38
N ASN A 607 34.84 31.81 3.74
CA ASN A 607 34.37 31.06 2.57
C ASN A 607 34.90 31.71 1.27
N SER A 608 34.83 30.94 0.19
CA SER A 608 35.12 31.42 -1.17
C SER A 608 33.83 31.55 -1.96
N TRP A 609 33.62 32.66 -2.66
CA TRP A 609 32.36 32.95 -3.34
C TRP A 609 32.58 33.31 -4.82
N SER A 610 31.73 32.82 -5.73
CA SER A 610 31.85 33.11 -7.17
C SER A 610 31.46 34.55 -7.55
N ASP A 611 30.58 35.16 -6.78
CA ASP A 611 30.01 36.50 -6.98
C ASP A 611 30.63 37.56 -6.05
N TYR A 612 31.70 37.20 -5.35
CA TYR A 612 32.42 38.15 -4.50
C TYR A 612 33.09 39.25 -5.33
N SER A 613 32.79 40.51 -4.99
CA SER A 613 33.23 41.68 -5.74
C SER A 613 34.44 42.41 -5.12
N ASN A 614 35.28 41.69 -4.35
CA ASN A 614 36.46 42.22 -3.66
C ASN A 614 36.14 43.38 -2.67
N THR A 615 35.04 43.26 -1.94
CA THR A 615 34.68 44.15 -0.82
C THR A 615 35.53 43.83 0.43
N THR A 616 35.20 44.35 1.61
CA THR A 616 35.88 43.98 2.87
C THR A 616 35.26 42.76 3.55
N THR A 617 33.95 42.59 3.37
CA THR A 617 33.16 41.47 3.90
C THR A 617 32.19 41.00 2.82
N TYR A 618 31.70 39.77 2.95
CA TYR A 618 30.58 39.24 2.16
C TYR A 618 29.38 39.18 3.10
N VAL A 619 28.34 39.94 2.77
CA VAL A 619 27.13 40.05 3.61
C VAL A 619 26.14 38.99 3.17
N ILE A 620 25.74 38.11 4.10
CA ILE A 620 24.73 37.08 3.86
C ILE A 620 23.35 37.65 4.21
N ASP A 621 23.21 38.26 5.39
CA ASP A 621 22.03 39.03 5.80
C ASP A 621 22.40 40.19 6.76
N GLU A 622 21.45 40.72 7.54
CA GLU A 622 21.68 41.86 8.43
C GLU A 622 22.60 41.56 9.63
N ASP A 623 22.65 40.31 10.10
CA ASP A 623 23.42 39.88 11.27
C ASP A 623 24.50 38.82 10.93
N ASP A 624 24.48 38.28 9.71
CA ASP A 624 25.42 37.28 9.20
C ASP A 624 26.35 37.84 8.11
N GLU A 625 27.65 37.92 8.41
CA GLU A 625 28.69 38.30 7.46
C GLU A 625 29.90 37.37 7.51
N ASP A 626 30.44 37.02 6.33
CA ASP A 626 31.78 36.46 6.21
C ASP A 626 32.78 37.63 6.18
N ARG A 627 33.62 37.72 7.22
CA ARG A 627 34.63 38.78 7.36
C ARG A 627 35.95 38.50 6.64
N PHE A 628 36.15 37.28 6.16
CA PHE A 628 37.36 36.88 5.46
C PHE A 628 37.03 36.16 4.13
N PRO A 629 36.16 36.75 3.29
CA PRO A 629 35.75 36.13 2.04
C PRO A 629 36.88 36.15 1.02
N SER A 630 36.88 35.17 0.14
CA SER A 630 37.80 35.13 -1.00
C SER A 630 37.06 34.91 -2.32
N LEU A 631 37.63 35.38 -3.42
CA LEU A 631 37.06 35.16 -4.75
C LEU A 631 37.40 33.74 -5.22
N LEU A 632 36.38 32.98 -5.62
CA LEU A 632 36.52 31.59 -6.06
C LEU A 632 37.24 31.44 -7.42
N GLY A 633 37.28 32.50 -8.24
CA GLY A 633 37.89 32.53 -9.58
C GLY A 633 36.90 32.25 -10.73
N ASP A 634 37.38 32.29 -11.98
CA ASP A 634 36.59 31.91 -13.17
C ASP A 634 36.27 30.41 -13.13
N GLY A 635 35.03 30.03 -13.43
CA GLY A 635 34.53 28.69 -13.11
C GLY A 635 35.24 27.55 -13.82
N PRO A 636 35.25 26.34 -13.22
CA PRO A 636 35.64 25.16 -13.96
C PRO A 636 34.69 25.08 -15.15
N GLY A 637 35.23 25.26 -16.37
CA GLY A 637 34.44 25.12 -17.58
C GLY A 637 33.68 23.80 -17.53
N ILE A 638 32.42 23.81 -17.95
CA ILE A 638 31.55 22.63 -17.95
C ILE A 638 32.23 21.53 -18.75
N SER A 639 33.01 20.66 -18.11
CA SER A 639 33.47 19.44 -18.72
C SER A 639 32.34 18.43 -18.57
N GLN A 640 31.91 17.90 -19.71
CA GLN A 640 31.15 16.67 -19.84
C GLN A 640 31.67 15.57 -18.88
N PRO A 641 30.83 14.59 -18.50
CA PRO A 641 31.13 13.67 -17.40
C PRO A 641 32.52 13.06 -17.57
N ILE A 642 33.30 13.07 -16.49
CA ILE A 642 34.64 12.50 -16.46
C ILE A 642 34.48 10.99 -16.69
N GLU A 643 34.74 10.53 -17.92
CA GLU A 643 35.04 9.12 -18.16
C GLU A 643 36.28 8.73 -17.34
N GLN A 644 36.16 7.60 -16.66
CA GLN A 644 37.17 6.97 -15.82
C GLN A 644 38.59 7.06 -16.42
N THR A 645 39.50 7.71 -15.71
CA THR A 645 40.91 7.31 -15.78
C THR A 645 41.21 6.37 -14.62
N ASN A 646 41.37 5.10 -14.95
CA ASN A 646 41.98 4.09 -14.08
C ASN A 646 43.36 4.58 -13.63
N SER A 647 43.46 5.12 -12.42
CA SER A 647 44.73 5.24 -11.71
C SER A 647 44.67 4.47 -10.41
N THR A 648 45.30 3.30 -10.40
CA THR A 648 45.68 2.58 -9.20
C THR A 648 46.53 3.49 -8.31
N VAL A 649 45.97 3.95 -7.19
CA VAL A 649 46.76 4.43 -6.05
C VAL A 649 46.51 3.46 -4.92
N ASN A 650 47.22 2.33 -5.00
CA ASN A 650 47.60 1.61 -3.79
C ASN A 650 48.70 2.42 -3.11
N ASP A 651 48.64 2.43 -1.78
CA ASP A 651 49.58 2.99 -0.81
C ASP A 651 49.51 4.49 -0.55
N LEU A 652 48.62 4.86 0.40
CA LEU A 652 49.01 5.67 1.56
C LEU A 652 48.07 5.39 2.76
N LEU A 653 48.62 4.70 3.77
CA LEU A 653 48.20 4.58 5.18
C LEU A 653 46.75 4.12 5.48
N SER A 654 46.61 2.82 5.77
CA SER A 654 45.43 2.23 6.42
C SER A 654 45.36 2.66 7.89
N LEU A 655 44.57 3.70 8.19
CA LEU A 655 44.10 3.98 9.55
C LEU A 655 42.63 3.56 9.67
N THR A 656 42.26 3.01 10.83
CA THR A 656 40.90 2.56 11.12
C THR A 656 39.96 3.76 11.35
N PRO A 657 38.62 3.60 11.22
CA PRO A 657 37.65 4.67 11.48
C PRO A 657 37.79 5.31 12.87
N LEU A 658 38.09 4.50 13.90
CA LEU A 658 38.42 4.98 15.25
C LEU A 658 39.68 5.86 15.26
N GLN A 659 40.66 5.61 14.40
CA GLN A 659 41.87 6.42 14.29
C GLN A 659 41.63 7.73 13.54
N TYR A 660 40.65 7.82 12.64
CA TYR A 660 40.22 9.09 12.05
C TYR A 660 39.32 9.90 12.99
N ALA A 661 38.41 9.26 13.72
CA ALA A 661 37.65 9.90 14.80
C ALA A 661 38.58 10.37 15.93
N ILE A 662 39.58 9.57 16.29
CA ILE A 662 40.65 10.00 17.20
C ILE A 662 41.52 11.06 16.55
N ALA A 663 41.78 11.08 15.23
CA ALA A 663 42.57 12.14 14.59
C ALA A 663 41.80 13.47 14.50
N SER A 664 40.50 13.46 14.22
CA SER A 664 39.65 14.66 14.23
C SER A 664 39.38 15.16 15.66
N VAL A 665 39.17 14.25 16.62
CA VAL A 665 39.16 14.58 18.06
C VAL A 665 40.54 14.99 18.55
N MET A 666 41.65 14.45 18.04
CA MET A 666 43.01 14.86 18.41
C MET A 666 43.39 16.19 17.77
N ILE A 667 42.91 16.52 16.57
CA ILE A 667 43.06 17.87 16.00
C ILE A 667 42.25 18.86 16.84
N GLY A 668 41.03 18.51 17.27
CA GLY A 668 40.23 19.26 18.24
C GLY A 668 40.89 19.38 19.63
N CYS A 669 41.43 18.30 20.19
CA CYS A 669 42.06 18.26 21.52
C CYS A 669 43.46 18.87 21.54
N VAL A 670 44.23 18.78 20.45
CA VAL A 670 45.49 19.52 20.28
C VAL A 670 45.19 21.02 20.19
N LEU A 671 44.10 21.44 19.53
CA LEU A 671 43.61 22.82 19.59
C LEU A 671 43.27 23.23 21.03
N VAL A 672 42.51 22.40 21.77
CA VAL A 672 42.12 22.69 23.17
C VAL A 672 43.33 22.70 24.12
N MET A 673 44.34 21.82 23.93
CA MET A 673 45.58 21.82 24.73
C MET A 673 46.49 23.00 24.40
N VAL A 674 46.53 23.45 23.14
CA VAL A 674 47.24 24.68 22.74
C VAL A 674 46.54 25.92 23.31
N ILE A 675 45.21 25.94 23.32
CA ILE A 675 44.39 26.98 23.97
C ILE A 675 44.62 27.00 25.49
N ALA A 676 44.64 25.85 26.16
CA ALA A 676 44.91 25.77 27.60
C ALA A 676 46.34 26.24 27.97
N ASN A 677 47.34 25.92 27.14
CA ASN A 677 48.73 26.35 27.33
C ASN A 677 48.91 27.87 27.06
N LEU A 678 48.15 28.43 26.11
CA LEU A 678 48.13 29.88 25.83
C LEU A 678 47.36 30.68 26.89
N ILE A 679 46.28 30.13 27.45
CA ILE A 679 45.56 30.70 28.59
C ILE A 679 46.45 30.67 29.86
N TRP A 680 47.15 29.56 30.12
CA TRP A 680 48.09 29.44 31.24
C TRP A 680 49.25 30.46 31.14
N ARG A 681 49.75 30.73 29.93
CA ARG A 681 50.77 31.78 29.68
C ARG A 681 50.23 33.21 29.80
N LYS A 682 48.92 33.43 29.66
CA LYS A 682 48.25 34.72 29.92
C LYS A 682 47.93 34.96 31.39
N ILE A 683 47.80 33.91 32.21
CA ILE A 683 47.58 34.00 33.66
C ILE A 683 48.90 34.22 34.44
N LEU A 684 50.05 33.89 33.83
CA LEU A 684 51.40 34.05 34.41
C LEU A 684 52.15 35.33 33.96
N LYS A 685 51.49 36.22 33.21
CA LYS A 685 51.94 37.59 32.92
C LYS A 685 50.94 38.57 33.53
#